data_AF-A0A1R2CPR1-F1
#
_entry.id   AF-A0A1R2CPR1-F1
#
_cell.length_a   1.000
_cell.length_b   1.000
_cell.length_c   1.000
_cell.angle_alpha   90.00
_cell.angle_beta   90.00
_cell.angle_gamma   90.00
#
_symmetry.space_group_name_H-M   'P 1'
#
loop_
_entity.id
_entity.type
_entity.pdbx_description
1 polymer ?
#
loop_
_entity_poly.entity_id
_entity_poly.type
_entity_poly.pdbx_seq_one_letter_code
_entity_poly.pdbx_strand_id
1 'polypeptide(L)'
;MIDNSIDWDDVLKQVFLNYSISGKSNQNVLTAIKFKKLLTDAQLLDRNLTGKDADIMFCSETRHQTHMSFETFTNMLPRLAQLKYGDRFQENPKQTMINLLETKLLPLCKQALTPTFHTESLQFNEVIRVIVQSVYMPLKNIYTHYFPWEVQGSEKFEVKASKSQRALGIMLKDFDICPSLVNKSVISKLWSDVVINCADFPPAQVLLPSPIHELGSCFTFSKYLFIIYNSALLGYDNDSQLKNSLPAEKLLILLERMELSQEKKTSYTSRPRTARDSLLPPRDVIEKVLNVNVPEISEDDEVPQREIRRASADVEKHIENLQRIFQTYCSYGEPMNTTKLKSSKLIKMLKDCGVLDTVESTSGTAAITKVEVDIIFSKLTGTHANPSKTPKSAFAPKSYLSLNANQVGRMDFSQFLKFLEVLAEKLYPGLNLDEAYMNLIENCILQLDNESSPQRCLNSQYVNTLMEMLKDEDMIEALGIVHKMFTSYYTFYADTHGFMNFTSFLRFCKDFQIFPDIISKAKLLRFFNALAGIYAQTEGPEKEESVMSEHPRAPEQTEKNVIDQHLFVEALALIAAEINYIRPTPTPVHRICYLIERLNQSTGPRIVLNSKSNSQPAVQRVDIITPLRERYPSIFAPQVFVDKPSFAKLMS
;
A
#
# COMPACT_ATOMS: atom_id res chain seq x y z
N MET A 1 0.57 -51.09 -18.09
CA MET A 1 -0.16 -49.83 -17.85
C MET A 1 -0.83 -49.98 -16.51
N ILE A 2 -0.28 -49.34 -15.48
CA ILE A 2 -0.82 -49.43 -14.12
C ILE A 2 -2.10 -48.61 -14.13
N ASP A 3 -3.26 -49.28 -14.06
CA ASP A 3 -4.54 -48.65 -13.74
C ASP A 3 -4.40 -48.10 -12.32
N ASN A 4 -4.03 -46.82 -12.21
CA ASN A 4 -4.12 -46.11 -10.93
C ASN A 4 -5.61 -46.03 -10.59
N SER A 5 -6.08 -46.92 -9.72
CA SER A 5 -7.43 -46.86 -9.18
C SER A 5 -7.65 -45.47 -8.59
N ILE A 6 -8.56 -44.69 -9.17
CA ILE A 6 -8.92 -43.36 -8.68
C ILE A 6 -9.46 -43.53 -7.26
N ASP A 7 -8.85 -42.83 -6.29
CA ASP A 7 -9.39 -42.73 -4.94
C ASP A 7 -10.59 -41.78 -4.93
N TRP A 8 -11.78 -42.36 -5.05
CA TRP A 8 -13.02 -41.60 -5.12
C TRP A 8 -13.33 -40.85 -3.83
N ASP A 9 -12.84 -41.28 -2.67
CA ASP A 9 -13.07 -40.56 -1.41
C ASP A 9 -12.35 -39.22 -1.44
N ASP A 10 -11.09 -39.21 -1.88
CA ASP A 10 -10.32 -37.96 -2.04
C ASP A 10 -10.95 -37.03 -3.07
N VAL A 11 -11.36 -37.55 -4.24
CA VAL A 11 -12.04 -36.75 -5.27
C VAL A 11 -13.31 -36.11 -4.73
N LEU A 12 -14.15 -36.87 -4.03
CA LEU A 12 -15.41 -36.37 -3.46
C LEU A 12 -15.15 -35.36 -2.35
N LYS A 13 -14.14 -35.58 -1.52
CA LYS A 13 -13.74 -34.66 -0.46
C LYS A 13 -13.24 -33.35 -1.04
N GLN A 14 -12.43 -33.38 -2.09
CA GLN A 14 -12.00 -32.18 -2.80
C GLN A 14 -13.19 -31.41 -3.38
N VAL A 15 -14.09 -32.08 -4.09
CA VAL A 15 -15.31 -31.45 -4.62
C VAL A 15 -16.14 -30.84 -3.49
N PHE A 16 -16.34 -31.55 -2.38
CA PHE A 16 -17.06 -31.04 -1.23
C PHE A 16 -16.41 -29.79 -0.63
N LEU A 17 -15.09 -29.81 -0.43
CA LEU A 17 -14.32 -28.68 0.12
C LEU A 17 -14.39 -27.44 -0.77
N ASN A 18 -14.34 -27.61 -2.09
CA ASN A 18 -14.41 -26.51 -3.06
C ASN A 18 -15.71 -25.72 -3.01
N TYR A 19 -16.81 -26.36 -2.61
CA TYR A 19 -18.12 -25.73 -2.50
C TYR A 19 -18.51 -25.42 -1.04
N SER A 20 -17.79 -25.96 -0.06
CA SER A 20 -18.08 -25.74 1.35
C SER A 20 -17.69 -24.34 1.84
N ILE A 21 -18.32 -23.93 2.93
CA ILE A 21 -17.95 -22.73 3.68
C ILE A 21 -17.39 -23.20 5.02
N SER A 22 -16.24 -22.65 5.43
CA SER A 22 -15.73 -22.90 6.79
C SER A 22 -16.65 -22.22 7.81
N GLY A 23 -17.41 -23.02 8.56
CA GLY A 23 -18.30 -22.53 9.60
C GLY A 23 -17.55 -22.01 10.83
N LYS A 24 -18.28 -21.42 11.79
CA LYS A 24 -17.72 -20.96 13.08
C LYS A 24 -17.08 -22.10 13.90
N SER A 25 -17.46 -23.35 13.65
CA SER A 25 -16.93 -24.56 14.29
C SER A 25 -15.71 -25.16 13.57
N ASN A 26 -15.16 -24.51 12.52
CA ASN A 26 -14.16 -25.04 11.59
C ASN A 26 -14.57 -26.33 10.86
N GLN A 27 -15.84 -26.73 10.96
CA GLN A 27 -16.35 -27.79 10.10
C GLN A 27 -16.68 -27.18 8.74
N ASN A 28 -16.12 -27.77 7.70
CA ASN A 28 -16.49 -27.46 6.33
C ASN A 28 -17.90 -27.99 6.11
N VAL A 29 -18.82 -27.09 5.81
CA VAL A 29 -20.22 -27.42 5.60
C VAL A 29 -20.71 -26.86 4.28
N LEU A 30 -21.57 -27.63 3.63
CA LEU A 30 -22.20 -27.23 2.37
C LEU A 30 -23.59 -26.65 2.67
N THR A 31 -23.86 -25.43 2.22
CA THR A 31 -25.20 -24.82 2.34
C THR A 31 -26.07 -25.18 1.14
N ALA A 32 -27.39 -25.08 1.25
CA ALA A 32 -28.31 -25.37 0.14
C ALA A 32 -27.95 -24.58 -1.14
N ILE A 33 -27.57 -23.30 -0.99
CA ILE A 33 -27.13 -22.44 -2.10
C ILE A 33 -25.87 -22.98 -2.77
N LYS A 34 -24.88 -23.40 -1.97
CA LYS A 34 -23.62 -23.94 -2.50
C LYS A 34 -23.78 -25.33 -3.09
N PHE A 35 -24.64 -26.16 -2.52
CA PHE A 35 -25.01 -27.46 -3.08
C PHE A 35 -25.67 -27.31 -4.44
N LYS A 36 -26.65 -26.41 -4.59
CA LYS A 36 -27.22 -26.10 -5.91
C LYS A 36 -26.16 -25.61 -6.89
N LYS A 37 -25.26 -24.72 -6.45
CA LYS A 37 -24.17 -24.25 -7.30
C LYS A 37 -23.30 -25.41 -7.78
N LEU A 38 -22.94 -26.36 -6.90
CA LEU A 38 -22.23 -27.58 -7.25
C LEU A 38 -22.98 -28.36 -8.33
N LEU A 39 -24.29 -28.58 -8.16
CA LEU A 39 -25.10 -29.29 -9.15
C LEU A 39 -25.20 -28.54 -10.49
N THR A 40 -25.27 -27.21 -10.45
CA THR A 40 -25.26 -26.37 -11.66
C THR A 40 -23.93 -26.49 -12.39
N ASP A 41 -22.81 -26.31 -11.69
CA ASP A 41 -21.47 -26.34 -12.27
C ASP A 41 -21.15 -27.75 -12.80
N ALA A 42 -21.62 -28.80 -12.11
CA ALA A 42 -21.53 -30.19 -12.56
C ALA A 42 -22.44 -30.52 -13.76
N GLN A 43 -23.29 -29.58 -14.20
CA GLN A 43 -24.32 -29.80 -15.23
C GLN A 43 -25.25 -30.98 -14.89
N LEU A 44 -25.66 -31.04 -13.61
CA LEU A 44 -26.61 -32.03 -13.10
C LEU A 44 -28.04 -31.50 -13.06
N LEU A 45 -28.24 -30.18 -12.98
CA LEU A 45 -29.58 -29.60 -13.06
C LEU A 45 -30.08 -29.55 -14.50
N ASP A 46 -31.27 -30.09 -14.74
CA ASP A 46 -31.97 -30.05 -16.03
C ASP A 46 -33.49 -30.20 -15.84
N ARG A 47 -34.21 -30.64 -16.88
CA ARG A 47 -35.65 -30.89 -16.82
C ARG A 47 -36.03 -32.05 -15.88
N ASN A 48 -35.14 -33.01 -15.67
CA ASN A 48 -35.38 -34.20 -14.85
C ASN A 48 -34.96 -33.98 -13.38
N LEU A 49 -33.98 -33.11 -13.16
CA LEU A 49 -33.55 -32.69 -11.83
C LEU A 49 -33.57 -31.16 -11.75
N THR A 50 -34.67 -30.60 -11.24
CA THR A 50 -34.83 -29.16 -11.13
C THR A 50 -34.16 -28.60 -9.87
N GLY A 51 -34.00 -27.28 -9.82
CA GLY A 51 -33.50 -26.60 -8.61
C GLY A 51 -34.38 -26.82 -7.37
N LYS A 52 -35.69 -27.07 -7.55
CA LYS A 52 -36.61 -27.41 -6.45
C LYS A 52 -36.37 -28.82 -5.93
N ASP A 53 -36.11 -29.77 -6.83
CA ASP A 53 -35.79 -31.15 -6.44
C ASP A 53 -34.49 -31.20 -5.64
N ALA A 54 -33.51 -30.38 -6.03
CA ALA A 54 -32.27 -30.22 -5.27
C ALA A 54 -32.50 -29.64 -3.86
N ASP A 55 -33.40 -28.67 -3.68
CA ASP A 55 -33.79 -28.15 -2.36
C ASP A 55 -34.45 -29.21 -1.48
N ILE A 56 -35.39 -29.95 -2.06
CA ILE A 56 -36.14 -30.99 -1.35
C ILE A 56 -35.17 -32.10 -0.92
N MET A 57 -34.28 -32.52 -1.81
CA MET A 57 -33.24 -33.50 -1.52
C MET A 57 -32.34 -33.02 -0.39
N PHE A 58 -31.78 -31.81 -0.50
CA PHE A 58 -30.96 -31.20 0.54
C PHE A 58 -31.68 -31.19 1.89
N CYS A 59 -32.89 -30.63 1.96
CA CYS A 59 -33.66 -30.56 3.20
C CYS A 59 -33.96 -31.93 3.80
N SER A 60 -34.27 -32.92 2.97
CA SER A 60 -34.61 -34.27 3.43
C SER A 60 -33.43 -34.99 4.05
N GLU A 61 -32.25 -34.87 3.43
CA GLU A 61 -31.03 -35.55 3.89
C GLU A 61 -30.36 -34.83 5.07
N THR A 62 -30.46 -33.49 5.12
CA THR A 62 -29.95 -32.72 6.26
C THR A 62 -30.93 -32.66 7.43
N ARG A 63 -32.11 -33.30 7.33
CA ARG A 63 -33.18 -33.23 8.35
C ARG A 63 -33.51 -31.78 8.73
N HIS A 64 -33.69 -30.93 7.72
CA HIS A 64 -33.93 -29.48 7.83
C HIS A 64 -32.79 -28.65 8.45
N GLN A 65 -31.59 -29.19 8.59
CA GLN A 65 -30.43 -28.38 8.95
C GLN A 65 -30.00 -27.49 7.77
N THR A 66 -29.48 -26.31 8.09
CA THR A 66 -28.99 -25.32 7.10
C THR A 66 -27.66 -25.72 6.45
N HIS A 67 -27.07 -26.83 6.90
CA HIS A 67 -25.71 -27.25 6.62
C HIS A 67 -25.67 -28.75 6.36
N MET A 68 -24.88 -29.17 5.38
CA MET A 68 -24.63 -30.57 5.03
C MET A 68 -23.18 -30.93 5.34
N SER A 69 -22.98 -32.05 6.05
CA SER A 69 -21.66 -32.62 6.32
C SER A 69 -21.11 -33.41 5.12
N PHE A 70 -19.82 -33.73 5.12
CA PHE A 70 -19.24 -34.56 4.05
C PHE A 70 -19.88 -35.95 3.99
N GLU A 71 -20.13 -36.59 5.13
CA GLU A 71 -20.79 -37.90 5.21
C GLU A 71 -22.23 -37.84 4.66
N THR A 72 -22.97 -36.78 4.99
CA THR A 72 -24.32 -36.56 4.42
C THR A 72 -24.25 -36.35 2.90
N PHE A 73 -23.23 -35.62 2.43
CA PHE A 73 -23.02 -35.38 1.00
C PHE A 73 -22.75 -36.70 0.26
N THR A 74 -21.84 -37.54 0.74
CA THR A 74 -21.51 -38.83 0.10
C THR A 74 -22.70 -39.78 0.11
N ASN A 75 -23.44 -39.85 1.23
CA ASN A 75 -24.63 -40.70 1.36
C ASN A 75 -25.79 -40.25 0.46
N MET A 76 -25.81 -38.99 0.04
CA MET A 76 -26.84 -38.44 -0.86
C MET A 76 -26.60 -38.78 -2.35
N LEU A 77 -25.36 -39.06 -2.75
CA LEU A 77 -25.01 -39.26 -4.17
C LEU A 77 -25.80 -40.40 -4.86
N PRO A 78 -26.06 -41.56 -4.22
CA PRO A 78 -26.91 -42.59 -4.81
C PRO A 78 -28.33 -42.10 -5.12
N ARG A 79 -28.92 -41.32 -4.22
CA ARG A 79 -30.27 -40.76 -4.40
C ARG A 79 -30.30 -39.70 -5.49
N LEU A 80 -29.25 -38.88 -5.56
CA LEU A 80 -29.04 -37.92 -6.63
C LEU A 80 -28.95 -38.62 -8.01
N ALA A 81 -28.20 -39.72 -8.09
CA ALA A 81 -28.08 -40.50 -9.32
C ALA A 81 -29.42 -41.16 -9.70
N GLN A 82 -30.14 -41.73 -8.75
CA GLN A 82 -31.46 -42.31 -8.97
C GLN A 82 -32.44 -41.29 -9.55
N LEU A 83 -32.50 -40.09 -8.98
CA LEU A 83 -33.37 -39.01 -9.46
C LEU A 83 -32.95 -38.50 -10.84
N LYS A 84 -31.64 -38.41 -11.10
CA LYS A 84 -31.12 -37.88 -12.36
C LYS A 84 -31.27 -38.85 -13.54
N TYR A 85 -31.05 -40.14 -13.32
CA TYR A 85 -30.92 -41.13 -14.39
C TYR A 85 -32.09 -42.13 -14.48
N GLY A 86 -33.02 -42.12 -13.51
CA GLY A 86 -34.25 -42.91 -13.54
C GLY A 86 -34.00 -44.41 -13.76
N ASP A 87 -34.58 -44.96 -14.82
CA ASP A 87 -34.54 -46.39 -15.15
C ASP A 87 -33.10 -46.93 -15.31
N ARG A 88 -32.18 -46.12 -15.84
CA ARG A 88 -30.76 -46.54 -15.99
C ARG A 88 -30.10 -46.85 -14.66
N PHE A 89 -30.48 -46.10 -13.61
CA PHE A 89 -30.00 -46.37 -12.26
C PHE A 89 -30.58 -47.68 -11.71
N GLN A 90 -31.84 -48.02 -12.02
CA GLN A 90 -32.45 -49.28 -11.60
C GLN A 90 -31.82 -50.48 -12.30
N GLU A 91 -31.51 -50.36 -13.59
CA GLU A 91 -30.85 -51.41 -14.38
C GLU A 91 -29.42 -51.69 -13.90
N ASN A 92 -28.64 -50.64 -13.66
CA ASN A 92 -27.24 -50.78 -13.22
C ASN A 92 -26.80 -49.61 -12.31
N PRO A 93 -27.08 -49.70 -11.00
CA PRO A 93 -26.76 -48.63 -10.05
C PRO A 93 -25.27 -48.32 -10.00
N LYS A 94 -24.42 -49.36 -10.00
CA LYS A 94 -22.97 -49.23 -9.89
C LYS A 94 -22.38 -48.48 -11.09
N GLN A 95 -22.72 -48.88 -12.31
CA GLN A 95 -22.21 -48.22 -13.51
C GLN A 95 -22.72 -46.79 -13.63
N THR A 96 -23.97 -46.54 -13.25
CA THR A 96 -24.56 -45.20 -13.25
C THR A 96 -23.87 -44.28 -12.24
N MET A 97 -23.52 -44.80 -11.05
CA MET A 97 -22.74 -44.07 -10.06
C MET A 97 -21.34 -43.73 -10.57
N ILE A 98 -20.61 -44.70 -11.14
CA ILE A 98 -19.29 -44.45 -11.73
C ILE A 98 -19.38 -43.38 -12.81
N ASN A 99 -20.37 -43.47 -13.69
CA ASN A 99 -20.59 -42.48 -14.74
C ASN A 99 -20.90 -41.08 -14.18
N LEU A 100 -21.70 -40.97 -13.12
CA LEU A 100 -21.93 -39.70 -12.42
C LEU A 100 -20.62 -39.11 -11.88
N LEU A 101 -19.82 -39.93 -11.21
CA LEU A 101 -18.55 -39.50 -10.63
C LEU A 101 -17.56 -39.06 -11.72
N GLU A 102 -17.34 -39.89 -12.75
CA GLU A 102 -16.36 -39.63 -13.81
C GLU A 102 -16.74 -38.48 -14.74
N THR A 103 -18.02 -38.36 -15.12
CA THR A 103 -18.44 -37.40 -16.15
C THR A 103 -18.93 -36.08 -15.58
N LYS A 104 -19.30 -36.02 -14.30
CA LYS A 104 -19.91 -34.81 -13.69
C LYS A 104 -19.08 -34.25 -12.55
N LEU A 105 -18.61 -35.09 -11.61
CA LEU A 105 -17.89 -34.60 -10.44
C LEU A 105 -16.37 -34.53 -10.62
N LEU A 106 -15.76 -35.51 -11.29
CA LEU A 106 -14.33 -35.53 -11.59
C LEU A 106 -13.89 -34.31 -12.42
N PRO A 107 -14.66 -33.83 -13.42
CA PRO A 107 -14.32 -32.59 -14.12
C PRO A 107 -14.33 -31.37 -13.21
N LEU A 108 -15.25 -31.28 -12.23
CA LEU A 108 -15.23 -30.21 -11.23
C LEU A 108 -14.01 -30.28 -10.34
N CYS A 109 -13.61 -31.50 -9.94
CA CYS A 109 -12.36 -31.71 -9.22
C CYS A 109 -11.18 -31.20 -10.06
N LYS A 110 -11.08 -31.61 -11.32
CA LYS A 110 -10.02 -31.19 -12.26
C LYS A 110 -10.02 -29.68 -12.54
N GLN A 111 -11.20 -29.05 -12.64
CA GLN A 111 -11.34 -27.60 -12.82
C GLN A 111 -10.98 -26.81 -11.56
N ALA A 112 -11.30 -27.34 -10.38
CA ALA A 112 -10.86 -26.73 -9.12
C ALA A 112 -9.37 -26.94 -8.85
N LEU A 113 -8.79 -28.02 -9.40
CA LEU A 113 -7.36 -28.31 -9.43
C LEU A 113 -6.56 -27.40 -10.40
N THR A 114 -7.22 -26.53 -11.18
CA THR A 114 -6.53 -25.50 -11.98
C THR A 114 -6.02 -24.36 -11.09
N PRO A 115 -4.74 -23.97 -11.22
CA PRO A 115 -3.68 -24.58 -10.41
C PRO A 115 -3.94 -24.37 -8.91
N THR A 116 -4.42 -25.39 -8.22
CA THR A 116 -3.95 -25.66 -6.84
C THR A 116 -2.43 -25.71 -6.92
N PHE A 117 -1.74 -24.83 -6.19
CA PHE A 117 -0.27 -24.67 -6.17
C PHE A 117 0.47 -25.90 -6.69
N HIS A 118 0.70 -25.97 -8.01
CA HIS A 118 1.32 -27.16 -8.58
C HIS A 118 2.70 -27.25 -7.95
N THR A 119 2.95 -28.33 -7.21
CA THR A 119 4.24 -28.58 -6.59
C THR A 119 5.39 -28.55 -7.61
N GLU A 120 5.08 -28.75 -8.89
CA GLU A 120 6.00 -28.62 -10.03
C GLU A 120 6.30 -27.18 -10.44
N SER A 121 5.41 -26.21 -10.19
CA SER A 121 5.70 -24.78 -10.36
C SER A 121 6.33 -24.15 -9.12
N LEU A 122 6.42 -24.89 -8.02
CA LEU A 122 7.19 -24.54 -6.81
C LEU A 122 8.68 -24.85 -6.99
N GLN A 123 9.26 -24.47 -8.13
CA GLN A 123 10.71 -24.42 -8.26
C GLN A 123 11.20 -23.26 -7.40
N PHE A 124 11.52 -23.55 -6.15
CA PHE A 124 12.34 -22.67 -5.35
C PHE A 124 13.68 -22.58 -6.06
N ASN A 125 13.90 -21.47 -6.77
CA ASN A 125 15.22 -21.22 -7.31
C ASN A 125 16.20 -21.07 -6.14
N GLU A 126 17.48 -21.33 -6.41
CA GLU A 126 18.52 -21.24 -5.38
C GLU A 126 18.56 -19.84 -4.75
N VAL A 127 18.18 -18.81 -5.51
CA VAL A 127 18.11 -17.41 -5.06
C VAL A 127 17.10 -17.22 -3.92
N ILE A 128 15.89 -17.79 -4.02
CA ILE A 128 14.88 -17.76 -2.94
C ILE A 128 15.41 -18.48 -1.70
N ARG A 129 16.07 -19.63 -1.88
CA ARG A 129 16.64 -20.39 -0.78
C ARG A 129 17.68 -19.55 -0.02
N VAL A 130 18.60 -18.90 -0.74
CA VAL A 130 19.62 -18.03 -0.13
C VAL A 130 18.99 -16.88 0.64
N ILE A 131 17.96 -16.22 0.08
CA ILE A 131 17.22 -15.15 0.79
C ILE A 131 16.63 -15.70 2.10
N VAL A 132 15.82 -16.76 2.03
CA VAL A 132 15.12 -17.31 3.20
C VAL A 132 16.10 -17.81 4.27
N GLN A 133 17.18 -18.47 3.86
CA GLN A 133 18.22 -18.93 4.80
C GLN A 133 18.93 -17.77 5.49
N SER A 134 19.16 -16.65 4.79
CA SER A 134 19.81 -15.48 5.38
C SER A 134 18.98 -14.78 6.46
N VAL A 135 17.65 -14.91 6.40
CA VAL A 135 16.70 -14.32 7.37
C VAL A 135 15.97 -15.38 8.20
N TYR A 136 16.50 -16.61 8.23
CA TYR A 136 15.89 -17.77 8.88
C TYR A 136 15.60 -17.52 10.36
N MET A 137 16.54 -16.96 11.12
CA MET A 137 16.39 -16.74 12.56
C MET A 137 15.29 -15.73 12.92
N PRO A 138 15.24 -14.53 12.31
CA PRO A 138 14.13 -13.60 12.49
C PRO A 138 12.76 -14.23 12.19
N LEU A 139 12.63 -14.96 11.07
CA LEU A 139 11.39 -15.63 10.69
C LEU A 139 11.01 -16.74 11.67
N LYS A 140 12.00 -17.51 12.16
CA LYS A 140 11.81 -18.51 13.20
C LYS A 140 11.30 -17.89 14.50
N ASN A 141 11.87 -16.76 14.91
CA ASN A 141 11.45 -16.06 16.12
C ASN A 141 9.98 -15.61 16.00
N ILE A 142 9.58 -15.03 14.86
CA ILE A 142 8.17 -14.67 14.58
C ILE A 142 7.28 -15.91 14.66
N TYR A 143 7.68 -17.02 14.03
CA TYR A 143 6.92 -18.25 14.06
C TYR A 143 6.73 -18.77 15.50
N THR A 144 7.80 -18.90 16.27
CA THR A 144 7.72 -19.38 17.67
C THR A 144 6.89 -18.46 18.56
N HIS A 145 6.84 -17.15 18.26
CA HIS A 145 6.03 -16.18 18.98
C HIS A 145 4.53 -16.35 18.71
N TYR A 146 4.13 -16.47 17.44
CA TYR A 146 2.71 -16.58 17.07
C TYR A 146 2.16 -18.00 17.20
N PHE A 147 3.02 -19.02 17.16
CA PHE A 147 2.63 -20.44 17.16
C PHE A 147 3.34 -21.26 18.24
N PRO A 148 3.36 -20.84 19.53
CA PRO A 148 4.11 -21.55 20.57
C PRO A 148 3.61 -22.99 20.78
N TRP A 149 2.31 -23.24 20.58
CA TRP A 149 1.69 -24.58 20.69
C TRP A 149 2.05 -25.54 19.55
N GLU A 150 2.54 -25.03 18.41
CA GLU A 150 3.04 -25.93 17.35
C GLU A 150 4.32 -26.62 17.82
N VAL A 151 5.15 -25.91 18.60
CA VAL A 151 6.39 -26.43 19.18
C VAL A 151 6.12 -27.24 20.46
N GLN A 152 5.02 -26.94 21.16
CA GLN A 152 4.68 -27.54 22.45
C GLN A 152 3.56 -28.60 22.33
N GLY A 153 3.93 -29.88 22.50
CA GLY A 153 3.07 -30.89 23.12
C GLY A 153 1.77 -31.32 22.43
N SER A 154 1.09 -32.30 23.06
CA SER A 154 0.20 -33.30 22.47
C SER A 154 -1.27 -32.87 22.23
N GLU A 155 -1.53 -31.65 21.76
CA GLU A 155 -2.89 -31.31 21.34
C GLU A 155 -3.28 -32.08 20.07
N LYS A 156 -4.58 -32.42 19.95
CA LYS A 156 -5.13 -33.05 18.74
C LYS A 156 -4.96 -32.14 17.52
N PHE A 157 -4.74 -32.74 16.35
CA PHE A 157 -4.45 -32.04 15.11
C PHE A 157 -5.49 -30.96 14.78
N GLU A 158 -6.78 -31.25 14.93
CA GLU A 158 -7.87 -30.33 14.56
C GLU A 158 -7.88 -29.07 15.42
N VAL A 159 -7.58 -29.23 16.72
CA VAL A 159 -7.51 -28.10 17.68
C VAL A 159 -6.30 -27.23 17.37
N LYS A 160 -5.14 -27.85 17.11
CA LYS A 160 -3.92 -27.13 16.71
C LYS A 160 -4.11 -26.38 15.40
N ALA A 161 -4.63 -27.06 14.37
CA ALA A 161 -4.89 -26.48 13.05
C ALA A 161 -5.76 -25.23 13.18
N SER A 162 -6.86 -25.29 13.92
CA SER A 162 -7.72 -24.13 14.12
C SER A 162 -7.02 -22.97 14.84
N LYS A 163 -6.29 -23.26 15.91
CA LYS A 163 -5.53 -22.22 16.65
C LYS A 163 -4.48 -21.58 15.75
N SER A 164 -3.72 -22.38 15.03
CA SER A 164 -2.68 -21.94 14.09
C SER A 164 -3.27 -21.13 12.94
N GLN A 165 -4.42 -21.52 12.38
CA GLN A 165 -5.09 -20.72 11.34
C GLN A 165 -5.50 -19.33 11.85
N ARG A 166 -6.05 -19.26 13.08
CA ARG A 166 -6.44 -18.00 13.70
C ARG A 166 -5.23 -17.10 13.97
N ALA A 167 -4.17 -17.68 14.52
CA ALA A 167 -2.92 -16.98 14.80
C ALA A 167 -2.23 -16.49 13.52
N LEU A 168 -2.26 -17.28 12.44
CA LEU A 168 -1.78 -16.88 11.12
C LEU A 168 -2.53 -15.64 10.63
N GLY A 169 -3.86 -15.59 10.77
CA GLY A 169 -4.65 -14.41 10.40
C GLY A 169 -4.28 -13.15 11.20
N ILE A 170 -3.97 -13.29 12.50
CA ILE A 170 -3.51 -12.18 13.34
C ILE A 170 -2.12 -11.72 12.89
N MET A 171 -1.19 -12.66 12.71
CA MET A 171 0.17 -12.38 12.25
C MET A 171 0.16 -11.66 10.90
N LEU A 172 -0.54 -12.19 9.90
CA LEU A 172 -0.62 -11.54 8.58
C LEU A 172 -1.25 -10.14 8.65
N LYS A 173 -2.19 -9.90 9.56
CA LYS A 173 -2.71 -8.54 9.80
C LYS A 173 -1.67 -7.66 10.48
N ASP A 174 -0.92 -8.22 11.41
CA ASP A 174 0.06 -7.49 12.19
C ASP A 174 1.22 -6.95 11.36
N PHE A 175 1.59 -7.69 10.32
CA PHE A 175 2.60 -7.34 9.32
C PHE A 175 2.03 -6.64 8.08
N ASP A 176 0.77 -6.21 8.12
CA ASP A 176 0.09 -5.55 7.00
C ASP A 176 0.16 -6.37 5.69
N ILE A 177 0.04 -7.70 5.78
CA ILE A 177 -0.04 -8.61 4.64
C ILE A 177 -1.50 -8.86 4.26
N CYS A 178 -2.37 -9.10 5.24
CA CYS A 178 -3.80 -9.32 5.01
C CYS A 178 -4.63 -8.30 5.81
N PRO A 179 -5.60 -7.59 5.20
CA PRO A 179 -6.12 -7.79 3.84
C PRO A 179 -5.44 -6.93 2.76
N SER A 180 -4.38 -6.16 3.11
CA SER A 180 -3.83 -5.11 2.26
C SER A 180 -3.04 -5.61 1.06
N LEU A 181 -2.25 -6.68 1.21
CA LEU A 181 -1.49 -7.29 0.11
C LEU A 181 -2.22 -8.52 -0.46
N VAL A 182 -2.71 -9.40 0.42
CA VAL A 182 -3.40 -10.64 0.04
C VAL A 182 -4.77 -10.68 0.72
N ASN A 183 -5.79 -11.06 -0.06
CA ASN A 183 -7.14 -11.20 0.48
C ASN A 183 -7.29 -12.44 1.37
N LYS A 184 -8.25 -12.39 2.30
CA LYS A 184 -8.50 -13.48 3.26
C LYS A 184 -8.85 -14.82 2.58
N SER A 185 -9.54 -14.78 1.43
CA SER A 185 -9.91 -15.98 0.68
C SER A 185 -8.70 -16.75 0.15
N VAL A 186 -7.70 -16.04 -0.37
CA VAL A 186 -6.45 -16.64 -0.87
C VAL A 186 -5.67 -17.27 0.26
N ILE A 187 -5.56 -16.60 1.42
CA ILE A 187 -4.93 -17.17 2.61
C ILE A 187 -5.67 -18.41 3.12
N SER A 188 -7.01 -18.41 3.08
CA SER A 188 -7.82 -19.57 3.50
C SER A 188 -7.61 -20.76 2.55
N LYS A 189 -7.49 -20.49 1.24
CA LYS A 189 -7.15 -21.50 0.24
C LYS A 189 -5.74 -22.06 0.47
N LEU A 190 -4.73 -21.20 0.60
CA LEU A 190 -3.35 -21.58 0.94
C LEU A 190 -3.29 -22.45 2.20
N TRP A 191 -4.01 -22.07 3.25
CA TRP A 191 -4.10 -22.85 4.47
C TRP A 191 -4.66 -24.26 4.23
N SER A 192 -5.77 -24.36 3.49
CA SER A 192 -6.37 -25.65 3.17
C SER A 192 -5.40 -26.53 2.38
N ASP A 193 -4.78 -25.97 1.34
CA ASP A 193 -3.90 -26.69 0.43
C ASP A 193 -2.63 -27.18 1.14
N VAL A 194 -2.03 -26.35 1.98
CA VAL A 194 -0.72 -26.60 2.59
C VAL A 194 -0.83 -27.36 3.93
N VAL A 195 -1.87 -27.09 4.71
CA VAL A 195 -1.97 -27.59 6.10
C VAL A 195 -2.95 -28.72 6.22
N ILE A 196 -4.12 -28.63 5.58
CA ILE A 196 -5.20 -29.62 5.73
C ILE A 196 -5.02 -30.78 4.74
N ASN A 197 -4.72 -30.46 3.48
CA ASN A 197 -4.71 -31.44 2.39
C ASN A 197 -3.35 -32.13 2.20
N CYS A 198 -2.26 -31.57 2.74
CA CYS A 198 -0.92 -32.16 2.64
C CYS A 198 -0.42 -32.63 4.01
N ALA A 199 -0.58 -33.93 4.30
CA ALA A 199 0.02 -34.55 5.48
C ALA A 199 1.55 -34.41 5.43
N ASP A 200 2.16 -34.78 4.30
CA ASP A 200 3.55 -34.52 3.98
C ASP A 200 3.62 -33.37 2.98
N PHE A 201 4.35 -32.30 3.31
CA PHE A 201 4.64 -31.18 2.39
C PHE A 201 6.14 -31.06 2.10
N PRO A 202 6.75 -32.04 1.40
CA PRO A 202 8.19 -32.05 1.13
C PRO A 202 8.75 -30.79 0.45
N PRO A 203 8.05 -30.14 -0.51
CA PRO A 203 8.64 -29.03 -1.25
C PRO A 203 9.10 -27.87 -0.37
N ALA A 204 8.43 -27.58 0.74
CA ALA A 204 8.84 -26.45 1.59
C ALA A 204 10.06 -26.74 2.46
N GLN A 205 10.40 -28.01 2.73
CA GLN A 205 11.56 -28.34 3.54
C GLN A 205 12.87 -27.85 2.90
N VAL A 206 12.88 -27.67 1.57
CA VAL A 206 14.03 -27.13 0.83
C VAL A 206 14.31 -25.65 1.12
N LEU A 207 13.38 -24.93 1.76
CA LEU A 207 13.57 -23.57 2.24
C LEU A 207 14.33 -23.52 3.58
N LEU A 208 14.42 -24.64 4.29
CA LEU A 208 15.14 -24.72 5.55
C LEU A 208 16.65 -24.83 5.30
N PRO A 209 17.50 -24.29 6.21
CA PRO A 209 18.94 -24.54 6.15
C PRO A 209 19.30 -26.03 6.29
N SER A 210 18.53 -26.78 7.09
CA SER A 210 18.66 -28.23 7.27
C SER A 210 17.35 -28.81 7.82
N PRO A 211 16.97 -30.06 7.51
CA PRO A 211 15.74 -30.68 8.01
C PRO A 211 15.58 -30.68 9.54
N ILE A 212 16.69 -30.67 10.29
CA ILE A 212 16.68 -30.61 11.76
C ILE A 212 16.07 -29.30 12.31
N HIS A 213 15.92 -28.29 11.47
CA HIS A 213 15.37 -26.99 11.81
C HIS A 213 13.85 -26.92 11.67
N GLU A 214 13.22 -28.00 11.22
CA GLU A 214 11.77 -28.09 11.17
C GLU A 214 11.19 -27.98 12.58
N LEU A 215 10.17 -27.13 12.73
CA LEU A 215 9.43 -26.96 13.96
C LEU A 215 7.95 -27.12 13.66
N GLY A 216 7.16 -27.44 14.68
CA GLY A 216 5.72 -27.58 14.53
C GLY A 216 5.28 -29.01 14.23
N SER A 217 3.97 -29.26 14.35
CA SER A 217 3.39 -30.59 14.18
C SER A 217 2.26 -30.62 13.16
N CYS A 218 1.46 -29.55 13.07
CA CYS A 218 0.40 -29.40 12.08
C CYS A 218 0.81 -28.33 11.06
N PHE A 219 1.00 -27.11 11.54
CA PHE A 219 1.48 -25.99 10.73
C PHE A 219 2.97 -25.79 10.95
N THR A 220 3.78 -26.62 10.28
CA THR A 220 5.24 -26.64 10.46
C THR A 220 5.92 -25.34 10.01
N PHE A 221 7.17 -25.12 10.42
CA PHE A 221 7.91 -23.92 10.07
C PHE A 221 8.16 -23.80 8.56
N SER A 222 8.44 -24.92 7.88
CA SER A 222 8.49 -24.94 6.42
C SER A 222 7.17 -24.52 5.76
N LYS A 223 6.02 -25.03 6.26
CA LYS A 223 4.68 -24.60 5.79
C LYS A 223 4.44 -23.11 6.04
N TYR A 224 4.94 -22.56 7.15
CA TYR A 224 4.90 -21.12 7.42
C TYR A 224 5.72 -20.32 6.40
N LEU A 225 6.98 -20.68 6.17
CA LEU A 225 7.84 -20.03 5.17
C LEU A 225 7.20 -20.07 3.78
N PHE A 226 6.59 -21.20 3.46
CA PHE A 226 5.87 -21.38 2.20
C PHE A 226 4.68 -20.42 2.04
N ILE A 227 3.86 -20.25 3.08
CA ILE A 227 2.74 -19.30 3.05
C ILE A 227 3.24 -17.86 2.91
N ILE A 228 4.33 -17.48 3.58
CA ILE A 228 4.94 -16.14 3.43
C ILE A 228 5.39 -15.93 1.97
N TYR A 229 6.13 -16.88 1.41
CA TYR A 229 6.59 -16.81 0.02
C TYR A 229 5.43 -16.67 -0.97
N ASN A 230 4.39 -17.51 -0.84
CA ASN A 230 3.22 -17.42 -1.73
C ASN A 230 2.41 -16.14 -1.52
N SER A 231 2.42 -15.59 -0.30
CA SER A 231 1.80 -14.29 -0.06
C SER A 231 2.51 -13.18 -0.83
N ALA A 232 3.84 -13.25 -0.98
CA ALA A 232 4.59 -12.33 -1.83
C ALA A 232 4.20 -12.49 -3.31
N LEU A 233 4.21 -13.73 -3.81
CA LEU A 233 3.91 -13.99 -5.22
C LEU A 233 2.50 -13.53 -5.60
N LEU A 234 1.50 -13.99 -4.86
CA LEU A 234 0.09 -13.74 -5.17
C LEU A 234 -0.31 -12.29 -4.88
N GLY A 235 0.28 -11.71 -3.82
CA GLY A 235 0.01 -10.32 -3.44
C GLY A 235 0.44 -9.33 -4.51
N TYR A 236 1.64 -9.54 -5.06
CA TYR A 236 2.22 -8.64 -6.07
C TYR A 236 1.86 -9.02 -7.51
N ASP A 237 1.15 -10.13 -7.75
CA ASP A 237 0.73 -10.50 -9.11
C ASP A 237 -0.36 -9.56 -9.68
N ASN A 238 -1.14 -8.95 -8.78
CA ASN A 238 -2.16 -7.96 -9.14
C ASN A 238 -1.63 -6.51 -9.15
N ASP A 239 -0.38 -6.29 -8.70
CA ASP A 239 0.23 -4.97 -8.68
C ASP A 239 0.78 -4.62 -10.07
N SER A 240 0.35 -3.51 -10.67
CA SER A 240 0.75 -3.16 -12.05
C SER A 240 2.24 -2.89 -12.22
N GLN A 241 2.95 -2.51 -11.15
CA GLN A 241 4.39 -2.24 -11.18
C GLN A 241 5.20 -3.50 -10.90
N LEU A 242 4.71 -4.34 -9.99
CA LEU A 242 5.43 -5.52 -9.51
C LEU A 242 4.98 -6.83 -10.16
N LYS A 243 3.93 -6.83 -10.99
CA LYS A 243 3.45 -8.05 -11.65
C LYS A 243 4.56 -8.80 -12.37
N ASN A 244 5.40 -8.07 -13.09
CA ASN A 244 6.50 -8.62 -13.90
C ASN A 244 7.83 -8.75 -13.14
N SER A 245 7.88 -8.43 -11.84
CA SER A 245 9.11 -8.58 -11.05
C SER A 245 9.42 -10.03 -10.76
N LEU A 246 10.70 -10.31 -10.53
CA LEU A 246 11.17 -11.67 -10.24
C LEU A 246 10.59 -12.16 -8.89
N PRO A 247 10.32 -13.47 -8.72
CA PRO A 247 9.89 -14.04 -7.44
C PRO A 247 10.75 -13.62 -6.23
N ALA A 248 12.06 -13.50 -6.44
CA ALA A 248 13.01 -13.09 -5.41
C ALA A 248 12.83 -11.62 -5.01
N GLU A 249 12.57 -10.75 -5.97
CA GLU A 249 12.29 -9.34 -5.72
C GLU A 249 10.97 -9.18 -4.96
N LYS A 250 9.91 -9.89 -5.37
CA LYS A 250 8.63 -9.93 -4.65
C LYS A 250 8.81 -10.35 -3.19
N LEU A 251 9.63 -11.38 -2.93
CA LEU A 251 9.93 -11.84 -1.58
C LEU A 251 10.69 -10.78 -0.76
N LEU A 252 11.72 -10.14 -1.34
CA LEU A 252 12.47 -9.07 -0.66
C LEU A 252 11.57 -7.90 -0.26
N ILE A 253 10.68 -7.47 -1.15
CA ILE A 253 9.71 -6.38 -0.88
C ILE A 253 8.75 -6.79 0.24
N LEU A 254 8.29 -8.05 0.27
CA LEU A 254 7.45 -8.53 1.37
C LEU A 254 8.21 -8.51 2.71
N LEU A 255 9.46 -8.95 2.73
CA LEU A 255 10.28 -8.95 3.94
C LEU A 255 10.54 -7.53 4.47
N GLU A 256 10.80 -6.57 3.57
CA GLU A 256 10.90 -5.15 3.92
C GLU A 256 9.59 -4.61 4.49
N ARG A 257 8.46 -4.94 3.86
CA ARG A 257 7.13 -4.56 4.38
C ARG A 257 6.87 -5.13 5.77
N MET A 258 7.31 -6.37 6.01
CA MET A 258 7.22 -6.98 7.34
C MET A 258 8.11 -6.26 8.36
N GLU A 259 9.34 -5.92 7.98
CA GLU A 259 10.30 -5.16 8.81
C GLU A 259 9.73 -3.80 9.25
N LEU A 260 9.20 -3.02 8.31
CA LEU A 260 8.59 -1.71 8.57
C LEU A 260 7.32 -1.79 9.43
N SER A 261 6.62 -2.91 9.38
CA SER A 261 5.43 -3.13 10.20
C SER A 261 5.76 -3.45 11.66
N GLN A 262 6.93 -4.07 11.92
CA GLN A 262 7.38 -4.36 13.29
C GLN A 262 7.72 -3.12 14.09
N GLU A 263 8.22 -2.05 13.46
CA GLU A 263 8.56 -0.80 14.16
C GLU A 263 7.36 -0.18 14.88
N LYS A 264 6.15 -0.42 14.37
CA LYS A 264 4.90 0.05 14.99
C LYS A 264 4.50 -0.75 16.24
N LYS A 265 5.16 -1.89 16.48
CA LYS A 265 4.81 -2.85 17.52
C LYS A 265 6.08 -3.30 18.25
N THR A 266 6.70 -2.37 18.95
CA THR A 266 7.88 -2.56 19.82
C THR A 266 7.65 -3.54 20.99
N SER A 267 6.52 -4.24 21.06
CA SER A 267 6.15 -5.08 22.21
C SER A 267 6.67 -6.52 22.17
N TYR A 268 7.17 -7.01 21.04
CA TYR A 268 7.40 -8.47 20.88
C TYR A 268 8.70 -8.97 21.52
N THR A 269 9.70 -8.11 21.63
CA THR A 269 10.96 -8.41 22.32
C THR A 269 11.36 -7.21 23.16
N SER A 270 11.48 -7.38 24.48
CA SER A 270 12.05 -6.36 25.37
C SER A 270 13.53 -6.08 25.14
N ARG A 271 14.14 -6.77 24.15
CA ARG A 271 15.54 -6.60 23.77
C ARG A 271 15.67 -5.57 22.66
N PRO A 272 16.71 -4.72 22.69
CA PRO A 272 17.04 -3.85 21.57
C PRO A 272 17.23 -4.68 20.30
N ARG A 273 16.63 -4.24 19.18
CA ARG A 273 16.80 -4.88 17.88
C ARG A 273 18.27 -4.87 17.48
N THR A 274 18.78 -6.03 17.13
CA THR A 274 20.12 -6.20 16.56
C THR A 274 20.02 -6.53 15.07
N ALA A 275 21.13 -6.45 14.33
CA ALA A 275 21.20 -6.91 12.95
C ALA A 275 20.72 -8.37 12.77
N ARG A 276 20.78 -9.19 13.84
CA ARG A 276 20.31 -10.59 13.83
C ARG A 276 18.79 -10.73 13.87
N ASP A 277 18.08 -9.66 14.22
CA ASP A 277 16.62 -9.63 14.30
C ASP A 277 15.98 -9.02 13.03
N SER A 278 16.81 -8.55 12.09
CA SER A 278 16.32 -7.93 10.85
C SER A 278 15.79 -8.98 9.88
N LEU A 279 14.61 -8.73 9.32
CA LEU A 279 14.02 -9.51 8.24
C LEU A 279 14.63 -9.18 6.87
N LEU A 280 15.55 -8.23 6.80
CA LEU A 280 16.24 -7.88 5.56
C LEU A 280 17.50 -8.73 5.41
N PRO A 281 17.69 -9.41 4.26
CA PRO A 281 18.92 -10.13 3.99
C PRO A 281 20.16 -9.24 4.07
N PRO A 282 21.34 -9.81 4.38
CA PRO A 282 22.61 -9.13 4.22
C PRO A 282 22.79 -8.55 2.81
N ARG A 283 23.53 -7.44 2.70
CA ARG A 283 23.70 -6.69 1.44
C ARG A 283 24.27 -7.55 0.31
N ASP A 284 25.24 -8.43 0.62
CA ASP A 284 25.85 -9.34 -0.36
C ASP A 284 24.83 -10.35 -0.92
N VAL A 285 23.84 -10.76 -0.11
CA VAL A 285 22.73 -11.59 -0.59
C VAL A 285 21.83 -10.80 -1.53
N ILE A 286 21.48 -9.56 -1.18
CA ILE A 286 20.64 -8.69 -2.03
C ILE A 286 21.32 -8.43 -3.38
N GLU A 287 22.62 -8.11 -3.38
CA GLU A 287 23.39 -7.86 -4.61
C GLU A 287 23.46 -9.10 -5.52
N LYS A 288 23.69 -10.29 -4.94
CA LYS A 288 23.64 -11.57 -5.67
C LYS A 288 22.25 -11.85 -6.25
N VAL A 289 21.19 -11.57 -5.49
CA VAL A 289 19.81 -11.85 -5.89
C VAL A 289 19.37 -10.99 -7.06
N LEU A 290 19.80 -9.72 -7.09
CA LEU A 290 19.39 -8.76 -8.11
C LEU A 290 20.19 -8.88 -9.42
N ASN A 291 21.11 -9.85 -9.53
CA ASN A 291 21.97 -10.07 -10.70
C ASN A 291 22.60 -8.76 -11.21
N VAL A 292 22.94 -7.85 -10.29
CA VAL A 292 23.71 -6.68 -10.64
C VAL A 292 25.13 -7.19 -10.83
N ASN A 293 25.47 -7.59 -12.06
CA ASN A 293 26.85 -7.71 -12.51
C ASN A 293 27.42 -6.29 -12.45
N VAL A 294 27.85 -5.87 -11.25
CA VAL A 294 28.65 -4.68 -11.07
C VAL A 294 29.94 -5.00 -11.82
N PRO A 295 30.25 -4.31 -12.93
CA PRO A 295 31.56 -4.44 -13.55
C PRO A 295 32.59 -4.18 -12.45
N GLU A 296 33.57 -5.07 -12.27
CA GLU A 296 34.71 -4.79 -11.41
C GLU A 296 35.36 -3.51 -11.94
N ILE A 297 35.03 -2.38 -11.31
CA ILE A 297 35.70 -1.12 -11.58
C ILE A 297 37.09 -1.30 -11.00
N SER A 298 38.09 -1.45 -11.87
CA SER A 298 39.49 -1.42 -11.48
C SER A 298 39.75 -0.16 -10.65
N GLU A 299 40.40 -0.33 -9.51
CA GLU A 299 40.63 0.72 -8.49
C GLU A 299 41.41 1.96 -9.02
N ASP A 300 41.87 1.94 -10.28
CA ASP A 300 42.67 2.99 -10.90
C ASP A 300 41.86 4.10 -11.62
N ASP A 301 40.53 3.98 -11.75
CA ASP A 301 39.68 5.00 -12.38
C ASP A 301 38.93 5.88 -11.34
N GLU A 302 39.66 6.48 -10.40
CA GLU A 302 39.14 7.61 -9.63
C GLU A 302 38.92 8.81 -10.56
N VAL A 303 37.71 8.91 -11.12
CA VAL A 303 37.26 10.09 -11.86
C VAL A 303 37.42 11.30 -10.93
N PRO A 304 38.27 12.29 -11.25
CA PRO A 304 38.43 13.48 -10.44
C PRO A 304 37.06 14.12 -10.23
N GLN A 305 36.72 14.49 -9.00
CA GLN A 305 35.56 15.32 -8.70
C GLN A 305 35.72 16.64 -9.47
N ARG A 306 35.25 16.67 -10.73
CA ARG A 306 35.18 17.88 -11.53
C ARG A 306 34.17 18.77 -10.83
N GLU A 307 34.66 19.80 -10.16
CA GLU A 307 33.85 20.93 -9.73
C GLU A 307 32.93 21.33 -10.88
N ILE A 308 31.68 21.65 -10.55
CA ILE A 308 30.71 22.19 -11.51
C ILE A 308 31.41 23.35 -12.21
N ARG A 309 31.76 23.18 -13.49
CA ARG A 309 32.25 24.29 -14.30
C ARG A 309 31.20 25.37 -14.16
N ARG A 310 31.61 26.57 -13.72
CA ARG A 310 30.71 27.71 -13.51
C ARG A 310 29.74 27.75 -14.68
N ALA A 311 28.45 27.64 -14.37
CA ALA A 311 27.41 27.60 -15.37
C ALA A 311 27.63 28.75 -16.35
N SER A 312 27.52 28.49 -17.65
CA SER A 312 27.57 29.56 -18.63
C SER A 312 26.49 30.59 -18.29
N ALA A 313 26.74 31.88 -18.53
CA ALA A 313 25.79 32.95 -18.23
C ALA A 313 24.41 32.74 -18.90
N ASP A 314 24.35 31.89 -19.92
CA ASP A 314 23.11 31.54 -20.61
C ASP A 314 22.26 30.51 -19.83
N VAL A 315 22.87 29.60 -19.06
CA VAL A 315 22.14 28.64 -18.22
C VAL A 315 21.43 29.35 -17.07
N GLU A 316 22.02 30.43 -16.53
CA GLU A 316 21.42 31.24 -15.47
C GLU A 316 20.05 31.81 -15.88
N LYS A 317 19.83 32.08 -17.18
CA LYS A 317 18.54 32.56 -17.71
C LYS A 317 17.42 31.52 -17.59
N HIS A 318 17.75 30.23 -17.49
CA HIS A 318 16.79 29.13 -17.47
C HIS A 318 16.69 28.41 -16.13
N ILE A 319 17.47 28.84 -15.13
CA ILE A 319 17.61 28.12 -13.86
C ILE A 319 16.28 27.97 -13.12
N GLU A 320 15.42 29.00 -13.14
CA GLU A 320 14.12 29.00 -12.48
C GLU A 320 13.15 28.02 -13.15
N ASN A 321 13.12 27.97 -14.49
CA ASN A 321 12.30 27.02 -15.23
C ASN A 321 12.77 25.58 -14.99
N LEU A 322 14.09 25.33 -15.03
CA LEU A 322 14.67 24.03 -14.74
C LEU A 322 14.35 23.58 -13.30
N GLN A 323 14.41 24.49 -12.33
CA GLN A 323 14.06 24.20 -10.95
C GLN A 323 12.58 23.86 -10.81
N ARG A 324 11.69 24.57 -11.51
CA ARG A 324 10.25 24.28 -11.53
C ARG A 324 9.96 22.90 -12.12
N ILE A 325 10.58 22.54 -13.24
CA ILE A 325 10.45 21.22 -13.88
C ILE A 325 10.96 20.14 -12.91
N PHE A 326 12.15 20.33 -12.34
CA PHE A 326 12.74 19.41 -11.37
C PHE A 326 11.81 19.18 -10.17
N GLN A 327 11.28 20.25 -9.56
CA GLN A 327 10.34 20.18 -8.44
C GLN A 327 9.05 19.46 -8.82
N THR A 328 8.53 19.71 -10.02
CA THR A 328 7.34 19.04 -10.56
C THR A 328 7.55 17.53 -10.59
N TYR A 329 8.66 17.07 -11.15
CA TYR A 329 8.97 15.64 -11.21
C TYR A 329 9.38 15.06 -9.85
N CYS A 330 9.99 15.82 -8.95
CA CYS A 330 10.19 15.38 -7.57
C CYS A 330 8.85 15.08 -6.90
N SER A 331 7.85 15.93 -7.13
CA SER A 331 6.54 15.84 -6.49
C SER A 331 5.63 14.77 -7.12
N TYR A 332 6.00 14.26 -8.30
CA TYR A 332 5.23 13.28 -9.04
C TYR A 332 5.05 11.99 -8.24
N GLY A 333 3.81 11.66 -7.88
CA GLY A 333 3.46 10.53 -7.02
C GLY A 333 3.84 10.68 -5.53
N GLU A 334 4.62 11.70 -5.18
CA GLU A 334 5.05 12.01 -3.81
C GLU A 334 4.99 13.53 -3.60
N PRO A 335 3.79 14.12 -3.40
CA PRO A 335 3.59 15.58 -3.43
C PRO A 335 4.40 16.36 -2.37
N MET A 336 4.97 15.64 -1.40
CA MET A 336 5.82 16.14 -0.32
C MET A 336 7.27 16.35 -0.72
N ASN A 337 7.69 15.71 -1.81
CA ASN A 337 9.07 15.68 -2.23
C ASN A 337 9.25 16.71 -3.33
N THR A 338 9.81 17.87 -3.02
CA THR A 338 10.12 18.90 -4.03
C THR A 338 11.63 19.03 -4.28
N THR A 339 12.46 18.39 -3.48
CA THR A 339 13.89 18.66 -3.43
C THR A 339 14.75 17.51 -3.96
N LYS A 340 14.20 16.30 -4.08
CA LYS A 340 14.96 15.09 -4.35
C LYS A 340 14.28 14.20 -5.39
N LEU A 341 14.91 14.01 -6.55
CA LEU A 341 14.40 13.26 -7.68
C LEU A 341 14.88 11.80 -7.64
N LYS A 342 13.95 10.84 -7.74
CA LYS A 342 14.26 9.40 -7.87
C LYS A 342 14.57 9.05 -9.34
N SER A 343 15.39 8.02 -9.60
CA SER A 343 15.73 7.64 -10.98
C SER A 343 14.50 7.28 -11.82
N SER A 344 13.50 6.61 -11.24
CA SER A 344 12.24 6.29 -11.94
C SER A 344 11.48 7.54 -12.42
N LYS A 345 11.54 8.64 -11.66
CA LYS A 345 10.92 9.92 -12.03
C LYS A 345 11.76 10.69 -13.04
N LEU A 346 13.10 10.59 -12.96
CA LEU A 346 14.01 11.13 -13.96
C LEU A 346 13.83 10.42 -15.31
N ILE A 347 13.76 9.09 -15.33
CA ILE A 347 13.48 8.31 -16.56
C ILE A 347 12.14 8.73 -17.14
N LYS A 348 11.11 8.91 -16.29
CA LYS A 348 9.82 9.42 -16.76
C LYS A 348 9.94 10.82 -17.36
N MET A 349 10.68 11.72 -16.72
CA MET A 349 10.94 13.07 -17.25
C MET A 349 11.60 13.02 -18.63
N LEU A 350 12.62 12.17 -18.80
CA LEU A 350 13.34 12.01 -20.07
C LEU A 350 12.47 11.39 -21.17
N LYS A 351 11.54 10.49 -20.81
CA LYS A 351 10.53 9.99 -21.75
C LYS A 351 9.56 11.09 -22.16
N ASP A 352 9.07 11.84 -21.17
CA ASP A 352 8.07 12.88 -21.39
C ASP A 352 8.64 14.04 -22.24
N CYS A 353 9.96 14.28 -22.25
CA CYS A 353 10.61 15.25 -23.15
C CYS A 353 11.20 14.65 -24.43
N GLY A 354 10.87 13.40 -24.76
CA GLY A 354 11.33 12.74 -25.99
C GLY A 354 12.82 12.38 -26.03
N VAL A 355 13.56 12.56 -24.94
CA VAL A 355 14.99 12.18 -24.88
C VAL A 355 15.15 10.66 -24.81
N LEU A 356 14.22 9.97 -24.15
CA LEU A 356 14.22 8.53 -23.99
C LEU A 356 13.07 7.91 -24.80
N ASP A 357 13.21 7.94 -26.12
CA ASP A 357 12.20 7.39 -27.01
C ASP A 357 12.15 5.86 -26.96
N THR A 358 10.93 5.32 -26.93
CA THR A 358 10.65 3.88 -26.88
C THR A 358 10.66 3.18 -28.23
N VAL A 359 10.93 3.89 -29.33
CA VAL A 359 10.76 3.35 -30.69
C VAL A 359 11.89 3.82 -31.58
N GLU A 360 12.49 2.87 -32.30
CA GLU A 360 13.59 2.96 -33.27
C GLU A 360 13.57 4.27 -34.11
N SER A 361 14.25 5.31 -33.61
CA SER A 361 14.36 6.59 -34.30
C SER A 361 15.29 6.45 -35.52
N THR A 362 14.77 6.75 -36.71
CA THR A 362 15.48 6.77 -38.01
C THR A 362 16.39 7.97 -38.21
N SER A 363 16.38 8.93 -37.27
CA SER A 363 17.28 10.07 -37.23
C SER A 363 18.55 9.68 -36.47
N GLY A 364 19.71 9.67 -37.14
CA GLY A 364 21.01 9.18 -36.64
C GLY A 364 21.64 9.90 -35.43
N THR A 365 20.84 10.44 -34.51
CA THR A 365 21.27 10.85 -33.16
C THR A 365 21.45 9.63 -32.27
N ALA A 366 22.55 9.57 -31.54
CA ALA A 366 22.83 8.47 -30.62
C ALA A 366 21.73 8.39 -29.55
N ALA A 367 20.93 7.32 -29.58
CA ALA A 367 19.86 7.12 -28.61
C ALA A 367 20.45 6.74 -27.24
N ILE A 368 20.08 7.47 -26.19
CA ILE A 368 20.46 7.10 -24.83
C ILE A 368 19.54 6.01 -24.29
N THR A 369 20.13 4.94 -23.76
CA THR A 369 19.37 3.83 -23.18
C THR A 369 18.98 4.11 -21.73
N LYS A 370 17.90 3.45 -21.26
CA LYS A 370 17.50 3.48 -19.84
C LYS A 370 18.64 3.07 -18.90
N VAL A 371 19.42 2.06 -19.29
CA VAL A 371 20.55 1.57 -18.49
C VAL A 371 21.62 2.65 -18.34
N GLU A 372 21.93 3.39 -19.40
CA GLU A 372 22.89 4.50 -19.32
C GLU A 372 22.41 5.64 -18.43
N VAL A 373 21.12 5.99 -18.49
CA VAL A 373 20.52 6.97 -17.58
C VAL A 373 20.69 6.53 -16.12
N ASP A 374 20.38 5.28 -15.81
CA ASP A 374 20.52 4.74 -14.46
C ASP A 374 21.99 4.71 -13.99
N ILE A 375 22.95 4.45 -14.90
CA ILE A 375 24.39 4.51 -14.60
C ILE A 375 24.82 5.95 -14.27
N ILE A 376 24.43 6.94 -15.08
CA ILE A 376 24.78 8.35 -14.83
C ILE A 376 24.15 8.81 -13.51
N PHE A 377 22.87 8.49 -13.29
CA PHE A 377 22.16 8.79 -12.05
C PHE A 377 22.87 8.21 -10.83
N SER A 378 23.28 6.94 -10.90
CA SER A 378 23.90 6.25 -9.77
C SER A 378 25.31 6.75 -9.48
N LYS A 379 26.06 7.15 -10.53
CA LYS A 379 27.35 7.83 -10.38
C LYS A 379 27.21 9.17 -9.65
N LEU A 380 26.23 10.00 -10.02
CA LEU A 380 26.05 11.34 -9.46
C LEU A 380 25.43 11.35 -8.06
N THR A 381 24.58 10.37 -7.75
CA THR A 381 23.94 10.25 -6.43
C THR A 381 24.79 9.49 -5.41
N GLY A 382 25.95 8.97 -5.82
CA GLY A 382 26.88 8.28 -4.93
C GLY A 382 26.38 6.92 -4.44
N THR A 383 25.35 6.34 -5.08
CA THR A 383 24.90 4.96 -4.77
C THR A 383 26.01 3.92 -4.97
N HIS A 384 27.05 4.24 -5.74
CA HIS A 384 28.23 3.39 -5.95
C HIS A 384 29.51 3.87 -5.24
N ALA A 385 29.50 4.99 -4.51
CA ALA A 385 30.73 5.56 -3.95
C ALA A 385 31.16 4.86 -2.65
N ASN A 386 32.18 3.99 -2.77
CA ASN A 386 33.10 3.49 -1.76
C ASN A 386 32.61 2.50 -0.66
N PRO A 387 32.84 1.17 -0.85
CA PRO A 387 32.78 0.18 0.23
C PRO A 387 34.03 0.10 1.13
N SER A 388 35.13 0.80 0.85
CA SER A 388 36.45 0.45 1.44
C SER A 388 36.99 1.32 2.58
N LYS A 389 36.35 2.42 2.99
CA LYS A 389 36.87 3.25 4.10
C LYS A 389 35.79 3.76 5.05
N THR A 390 35.51 3.01 6.12
CA THR A 390 35.04 3.60 7.39
C THR A 390 35.92 3.14 8.57
N PRO A 391 36.27 4.06 9.48
CA PRO A 391 37.16 3.80 10.60
C PRO A 391 36.48 2.94 11.66
N LYS A 392 37.25 1.99 12.22
CA LYS A 392 36.91 1.19 13.40
C LYS A 392 36.61 2.14 14.58
N SER A 393 35.34 2.42 14.85
CA SER A 393 34.89 3.12 16.06
C SER A 393 33.50 2.62 16.47
N ALA A 394 33.29 2.61 17.78
CA ALA A 394 32.47 1.68 18.53
C ALA A 394 30.95 1.98 18.58
N PHE A 395 30.17 0.89 18.55
CA PHE A 395 28.93 0.64 19.28
C PHE A 395 27.75 1.63 19.15
N ALA A 396 27.05 1.55 18.02
CA ALA A 396 25.57 1.59 17.97
C ALA A 396 25.10 0.90 16.67
N PRO A 397 24.09 0.00 16.68
CA PRO A 397 23.59 -0.63 15.48
C PRO A 397 22.71 0.37 14.73
N LYS A 398 23.36 1.27 13.98
CA LYS A 398 22.73 2.11 12.97
C LYS A 398 22.44 1.21 11.77
N SER A 399 21.16 1.11 11.37
CA SER A 399 20.76 0.40 10.15
C SER A 399 21.64 0.85 8.99
N TYR A 400 22.32 -0.09 8.34
CA TYR A 400 23.20 0.13 7.18
C TYR A 400 22.41 0.50 5.91
N LEU A 401 21.08 0.46 5.98
CA LEU A 401 20.19 1.09 4.99
C LEU A 401 19.79 2.51 5.38
N SER A 402 20.16 3.01 6.58
CA SER A 402 19.70 4.30 7.12
C SER A 402 20.74 5.22 7.77
N LEU A 403 22.02 5.12 7.41
CA LEU A 403 22.92 6.27 7.58
C LEU A 403 22.90 7.07 6.29
N ASN A 404 22.01 8.08 6.25
CA ASN A 404 21.63 8.92 5.12
C ASN A 404 20.66 8.30 4.08
N ALA A 405 19.76 7.40 4.49
CA ALA A 405 18.67 6.83 3.66
C ALA A 405 17.83 7.85 2.88
N ASN A 406 17.70 9.08 3.38
CA ASN A 406 16.92 10.10 2.69
C ASN A 406 17.64 10.71 1.48
N GLN A 407 18.94 10.43 1.28
CA GLN A 407 19.72 11.00 0.19
C GLN A 407 20.27 9.96 -0.79
N VAL A 408 20.60 8.75 -0.34
CA VAL A 408 21.15 7.71 -1.24
C VAL A 408 20.06 7.25 -2.23
N GLY A 409 20.34 7.39 -3.53
CA GLY A 409 19.39 7.07 -4.60
C GLY A 409 18.39 8.19 -4.92
N ARG A 410 18.60 9.41 -4.40
CA ARG A 410 17.85 10.60 -4.84
C ARG A 410 18.78 11.74 -5.21
N MET A 411 18.53 12.32 -6.38
CA MET A 411 19.27 13.42 -6.97
C MET A 411 18.68 14.75 -6.49
N ASP A 412 19.47 15.65 -5.90
CA ASP A 412 19.04 17.05 -5.73
C ASP A 412 19.21 17.87 -7.00
N PHE A 413 18.79 19.14 -6.93
CA PHE A 413 18.83 20.04 -8.07
C PHE A 413 20.25 20.28 -8.59
N SER A 414 21.27 20.35 -7.73
CA SER A 414 22.65 20.51 -8.16
C SER A 414 23.14 19.29 -8.94
N GLN A 415 22.88 18.09 -8.41
CA GLN A 415 23.17 16.83 -9.10
C GLN A 415 22.36 16.68 -10.39
N PHE A 416 21.15 17.22 -10.45
CA PHE A 416 20.30 17.24 -11.64
C PHE A 416 20.87 18.09 -12.77
N LEU A 417 21.36 19.29 -12.47
CA LEU A 417 22.06 20.11 -13.47
C LEU A 417 23.30 19.39 -14.00
N LYS A 418 24.06 18.73 -13.11
CA LYS A 418 25.21 17.93 -13.54
C LYS A 418 24.81 16.71 -14.37
N PHE A 419 23.68 16.09 -14.06
CA PHE A 419 23.12 15.01 -14.85
C PHE A 419 22.79 15.47 -16.27
N LEU A 420 22.15 16.63 -16.41
CA LEU A 420 21.84 17.21 -17.72
C LEU A 420 23.11 17.55 -18.51
N GLU A 421 24.18 18.02 -17.85
CA GLU A 421 25.48 18.30 -18.50
C GLU A 421 26.10 17.01 -19.09
N VAL A 422 26.16 15.93 -18.29
CA VAL A 422 26.68 14.62 -18.74
C VAL A 422 25.80 14.00 -19.83
N LEU A 423 24.49 14.20 -19.72
CA LEU A 423 23.51 13.75 -20.71
C LEU A 423 23.70 14.48 -22.04
N ALA A 424 23.91 15.79 -22.02
CA ALA A 424 24.12 16.61 -23.21
C ALA A 424 25.41 16.22 -23.97
N GLU A 425 26.51 16.00 -23.24
CA GLU A 425 27.78 15.53 -23.82
C GLU A 425 27.60 14.22 -24.60
N LYS A 426 26.77 13.31 -24.07
CA LYS A 426 26.45 12.04 -24.73
C LYS A 426 25.53 12.17 -25.94
N LEU A 427 24.51 13.03 -25.85
CA LEU A 427 23.52 13.19 -26.92
C LEU A 427 24.08 13.95 -28.13
N TYR A 428 25.05 14.85 -27.92
CA TYR A 428 25.61 15.73 -28.95
C TYR A 428 27.15 15.68 -29.03
N PRO A 429 27.76 14.53 -29.40
CA PRO A 429 29.22 14.34 -29.35
C PRO A 429 30.02 15.25 -30.30
N GLY A 430 29.37 15.95 -31.24
CA GLY A 430 30.01 16.87 -32.18
C GLY A 430 29.91 18.35 -31.82
N LEU A 431 29.15 18.71 -30.79
CA LEU A 431 29.01 20.08 -30.32
C LEU A 431 29.96 20.34 -29.15
N ASN A 432 30.32 21.60 -28.93
CA ASN A 432 30.97 21.96 -27.67
C ASN A 432 29.96 21.76 -26.52
N LEU A 433 30.48 21.52 -25.30
CA LEU A 433 29.64 21.15 -24.17
C LEU A 433 28.57 22.20 -23.85
N ASP A 434 28.89 23.49 -23.98
CA ASP A 434 27.97 24.58 -23.68
C ASP A 434 26.81 24.63 -24.69
N GLU A 435 27.11 24.48 -25.99
CA GLU A 435 26.11 24.36 -27.06
C GLU A 435 25.27 23.09 -26.93
N ALA A 436 25.90 21.95 -26.63
CA ALA A 436 25.21 20.69 -26.39
C ALA A 436 24.23 20.82 -25.21
N TYR A 437 24.67 21.46 -24.13
CA TYR A 437 23.88 21.65 -22.92
C TYR A 437 22.69 22.59 -23.15
N MET A 438 22.92 23.73 -23.83
CA MET A 438 21.84 24.65 -24.20
C MET A 438 20.86 24.00 -25.18
N ASN A 439 21.34 23.23 -26.16
CA ASN A 439 20.50 22.50 -27.09
C ASN A 439 19.58 21.49 -26.37
N LEU A 440 20.11 20.74 -25.40
CA LEU A 440 19.30 19.84 -24.55
C LEU A 440 18.24 20.61 -23.75
N ILE A 441 18.62 21.74 -23.14
CA ILE A 441 17.72 22.53 -22.31
C ILE A 441 16.59 23.12 -23.14
N GLU A 442 16.91 23.86 -24.21
CA GLU A 442 15.93 24.60 -25.00
C GLU A 442 15.03 23.69 -25.84
N ASN A 443 15.61 22.67 -26.47
CA ASN A 443 14.88 21.85 -27.43
C ASN A 443 14.27 20.58 -26.83
N CYS A 444 14.63 20.19 -25.60
CA CYS A 444 14.02 19.03 -24.95
C CYS A 444 13.40 19.40 -23.61
N ILE A 445 14.21 19.89 -22.65
CA ILE A 445 13.75 20.02 -21.26
C ILE A 445 12.69 21.12 -21.10
N LEU A 446 12.89 22.31 -21.68
CA LEU A 446 11.96 23.44 -21.55
C LEU A 446 10.60 23.20 -22.23
N GLN A 447 10.53 22.26 -23.18
CA GLN A 447 9.25 21.85 -23.76
C GLN A 447 8.31 21.28 -22.69
N LEU A 448 8.85 20.68 -21.63
CA LEU A 448 8.06 20.18 -20.50
C LEU A 448 7.33 21.30 -19.74
N ASP A 449 7.87 22.53 -19.69
CA ASP A 449 7.20 23.66 -19.04
C ASP A 449 5.94 24.03 -19.84
N ASN A 450 6.04 24.03 -21.18
CA ASN A 450 4.94 24.34 -22.10
C ASN A 450 3.89 23.22 -22.19
N GLU A 451 4.32 21.96 -22.15
CA GLU A 451 3.44 20.79 -22.24
C GLU A 451 2.88 20.33 -20.90
N SER A 452 3.41 20.84 -19.79
CA SER A 452 2.90 20.53 -18.46
C SER A 452 1.47 21.06 -18.32
N SER A 453 0.51 20.22 -18.72
CA SER A 453 -0.91 20.47 -18.50
C SER A 453 -1.10 20.86 -17.03
N PRO A 454 -1.96 21.85 -16.72
CA PRO A 454 -2.21 22.30 -15.34
C PRO A 454 -2.62 21.16 -14.38
N GLN A 455 -2.97 19.97 -14.90
CA GLN A 455 -3.13 18.73 -14.15
C GLN A 455 -1.90 18.23 -13.38
N ARG A 456 -0.66 18.49 -13.81
CA ARG A 456 0.53 17.84 -13.22
C ARG A 456 1.07 18.54 -11.96
N CYS A 457 0.81 19.83 -11.79
CA CYS A 457 1.14 20.57 -10.58
C CYS A 457 -0.04 20.56 -9.59
N LEU A 458 -0.39 19.39 -9.05
CA LEU A 458 -1.51 19.26 -8.11
C LEU A 458 -1.39 20.21 -6.89
N ASN A 459 -0.17 20.50 -6.44
CA ASN A 459 0.04 21.49 -5.37
C ASN A 459 -0.31 22.91 -5.84
N SER A 460 0.03 23.29 -7.09
CA SER A 460 -0.34 24.60 -7.63
C SER A 460 -1.85 24.69 -7.86
N GLN A 461 -2.53 23.58 -8.17
CA GLN A 461 -3.98 23.60 -8.32
C GLN A 461 -4.69 24.02 -7.04
N TYR A 462 -4.29 23.48 -5.88
CA TYR A 462 -4.90 23.86 -4.60
C TYR A 462 -4.61 25.31 -4.24
N VAL A 463 -3.39 25.79 -4.49
CA VAL A 463 -3.06 27.20 -4.31
C VAL A 463 -3.88 28.07 -5.26
N ASN A 464 -4.04 27.67 -6.52
CA ASN A 464 -4.85 28.40 -7.49
C ASN A 464 -6.33 28.42 -7.09
N THR A 465 -6.90 27.29 -6.65
CA THR A 465 -8.27 27.23 -6.13
C THR A 465 -8.44 28.11 -4.91
N LEU A 466 -7.47 28.11 -4.00
CA LEU A 466 -7.48 28.99 -2.83
C LEU A 466 -7.42 30.46 -3.25
N MET A 467 -6.47 30.84 -4.11
CA MET A 467 -6.34 32.19 -4.64
C MET A 467 -7.58 32.64 -5.42
N GLU A 468 -8.26 31.73 -6.12
CA GLU A 468 -9.52 31.99 -6.80
C GLU A 468 -10.66 32.21 -5.81
N MET A 469 -10.78 31.38 -4.77
CA MET A 469 -11.75 31.58 -3.68
C MET A 469 -11.50 32.90 -2.94
N LEU A 470 -10.25 33.28 -2.73
CA LEU A 470 -9.86 34.53 -2.07
C LEU A 470 -10.05 35.77 -2.94
N LYS A 471 -10.47 35.66 -4.20
CA LYS A 471 -10.92 36.82 -5.01
C LYS A 471 -12.34 37.26 -4.66
N ASP A 472 -13.12 36.39 -4.02
CA ASP A 472 -14.49 36.67 -3.59
C ASP A 472 -14.48 37.38 -2.22
N GLU A 473 -14.93 38.63 -2.16
CA GLU A 473 -14.97 39.44 -0.94
C GLU A 473 -15.83 38.78 0.16
N ASP A 474 -16.94 38.14 -0.22
CA ASP A 474 -17.83 37.45 0.72
C ASP A 474 -17.11 36.22 1.33
N MET A 475 -16.25 35.56 0.55
CA MET A 475 -15.45 34.44 1.03
C MET A 475 -14.36 34.88 2.00
N ILE A 476 -13.67 35.99 1.74
CA ILE A 476 -12.70 36.57 2.68
C ILE A 476 -13.39 36.91 4.00
N GLU A 477 -14.56 37.55 3.94
CA GLU A 477 -15.34 37.89 5.13
C GLU A 477 -15.75 36.64 5.91
N ALA A 478 -16.28 35.62 5.22
CA ALA A 478 -16.66 34.35 5.84
C ALA A 478 -15.46 33.68 6.53
N LEU A 479 -14.30 33.63 5.88
CA LEU A 479 -13.07 33.09 6.48
C LEU A 479 -12.59 33.91 7.68
N GLY A 480 -12.77 35.23 7.67
CA GLY A 480 -12.50 36.09 8.83
C GLY A 480 -13.36 35.75 10.05
N ILE A 481 -14.64 35.41 9.81
CA ILE A 481 -15.56 34.93 10.86
C ILE A 481 -15.12 33.53 11.36
N VAL A 482 -14.83 32.61 10.43
CA VAL A 482 -14.35 31.25 10.76
C VAL A 482 -13.06 31.30 11.57
N HIS A 483 -12.12 32.18 11.21
CA HIS A 483 -10.86 32.36 11.92
C HIS A 483 -11.07 32.70 13.41
N LYS A 484 -11.95 33.67 13.69
CA LYS A 484 -12.31 34.04 15.07
C LYS A 484 -12.94 32.87 15.83
N MET A 485 -13.85 32.15 15.18
CA MET A 485 -14.55 31.01 15.77
C MET A 485 -13.61 29.82 16.07
N PHE A 486 -12.65 29.56 15.18
CA PHE A 486 -11.75 28.41 15.30
C PHE A 486 -10.47 28.68 16.08
N THR A 487 -10.19 29.93 16.49
CA THR A 487 -8.98 30.29 17.25
C THR A 487 -8.79 29.39 18.47
N SER A 488 -9.83 29.23 19.31
CA SER A 488 -9.74 28.41 20.52
C SER A 488 -9.55 26.92 20.26
N TYR A 489 -10.05 26.43 19.12
CA TYR A 489 -9.89 25.03 18.71
C TYR A 489 -8.49 24.81 18.12
N TYR A 490 -8.01 25.72 17.29
CA TYR A 490 -6.65 25.69 16.74
C TYR A 490 -5.61 25.61 17.86
N THR A 491 -5.68 26.51 18.84
CA THR A 491 -4.75 26.53 19.98
C THR A 491 -4.74 25.23 20.79
N PHE A 492 -5.85 24.47 20.80
CA PHE A 492 -5.90 23.17 21.47
C PHE A 492 -5.08 22.09 20.77
N TYR A 493 -4.94 22.15 19.44
CA TYR A 493 -4.18 21.18 18.65
C TYR A 493 -2.78 21.68 18.27
N ALA A 494 -2.56 22.99 18.26
CA ALA A 494 -1.27 23.61 18.01
C ALA A 494 -0.29 23.35 19.17
N ASP A 495 1.00 23.49 18.87
CA ASP A 495 2.06 23.44 19.87
C ASP A 495 2.11 24.75 20.70
N THR A 496 3.07 24.82 21.62
CA THR A 496 3.28 25.98 22.48
C THR A 496 3.73 27.23 21.73
N HIS A 497 4.20 27.08 20.49
CA HIS A 497 4.61 28.19 19.63
C HIS A 497 3.46 28.68 18.74
N GLY A 498 2.28 28.04 18.81
CA GLY A 498 1.14 28.38 17.98
C GLY A 498 1.22 27.79 16.58
N PHE A 499 2.02 26.74 16.37
CA PHE A 499 2.15 26.03 15.10
C PHE A 499 1.49 24.66 15.14
N MET A 500 0.98 24.21 14.00
CA MET A 500 0.35 22.92 13.85
C MET A 500 1.12 22.06 12.83
N ASN A 501 1.66 20.92 13.27
CA ASN A 501 2.22 19.92 12.37
C ASN A 501 1.11 19.01 11.78
N PHE A 502 1.46 18.14 10.82
CA PHE A 502 0.45 17.31 10.16
C PHE A 502 -0.22 16.32 11.12
N THR A 503 0.50 15.82 12.13
CA THR A 503 -0.05 14.90 13.12
C THR A 503 -1.16 15.56 13.94
N SER A 504 -0.92 16.78 14.42
CA SER A 504 -1.91 17.59 15.11
C SER A 504 -3.09 17.97 14.22
N PHE A 505 -2.82 18.36 12.97
CA PHE A 505 -3.87 18.66 11.99
C PHE A 505 -4.75 17.44 11.70
N LEU A 506 -4.15 16.26 11.50
CA LEU A 506 -4.88 15.02 11.29
C LEU A 506 -5.68 14.60 12.53
N ARG A 507 -5.18 14.88 13.74
CA ARG A 507 -5.92 14.67 14.98
C ARG A 507 -7.16 15.57 15.03
N PHE A 508 -7.03 16.86 14.72
CA PHE A 508 -8.17 17.76 14.56
C PHE A 508 -9.18 17.19 13.56
N CYS A 509 -8.72 16.77 12.37
CA CYS A 509 -9.61 16.21 11.34
C CYS A 509 -10.33 14.93 11.80
N LYS A 510 -9.72 14.11 12.67
CA LYS A 510 -10.39 12.92 13.25
C LYS A 510 -11.44 13.31 14.27
N ASP A 511 -11.08 14.16 15.22
CA ASP A 511 -11.94 14.54 16.34
C ASP A 511 -13.20 15.26 15.84
N PHE A 512 -13.06 16.02 14.75
CA PHE A 512 -14.15 16.69 14.05
C PHE A 512 -14.83 15.89 12.93
N GLN A 513 -14.48 14.60 12.77
CA GLN A 513 -15.08 13.71 11.75
C GLN A 513 -14.92 14.22 10.31
N ILE A 514 -13.84 14.95 10.02
CA ILE A 514 -13.41 15.27 8.65
C ILE A 514 -12.76 14.03 8.01
N PHE A 515 -11.95 13.30 8.77
CA PHE A 515 -11.36 12.02 8.36
C PHE A 515 -11.91 10.87 9.22
N PRO A 516 -12.31 9.74 8.62
CA PRO A 516 -12.30 9.42 7.18
C PRO A 516 -13.54 9.89 6.41
N ASP A 517 -14.51 10.49 7.08
CA ASP A 517 -15.88 10.62 6.57
C ASP A 517 -16.00 11.59 5.38
N ILE A 518 -15.32 12.74 5.42
CA ILE A 518 -15.43 13.79 4.40
C ILE A 518 -14.31 13.65 3.37
N ILE A 519 -13.09 13.45 3.83
CA ILE A 519 -11.90 13.49 2.98
C ILE A 519 -10.84 12.48 3.43
N SER A 520 -10.16 11.88 2.46
CA SER A 520 -9.11 10.89 2.72
C SER A 520 -7.85 11.52 3.34
N LYS A 521 -7.12 10.73 4.14
CA LYS A 521 -5.83 11.14 4.72
C LYS A 521 -4.82 11.62 3.66
N ALA A 522 -4.80 10.99 2.48
CA ALA A 522 -3.88 11.36 1.40
C ALA A 522 -4.15 12.77 0.87
N LYS A 523 -5.41 13.17 0.73
CA LYS A 523 -5.79 14.54 0.31
C LYS A 523 -5.51 15.56 1.42
N LEU A 524 -5.82 15.24 2.67
CA LEU A 524 -5.47 16.10 3.82
C LEU A 524 -3.97 16.38 3.91
N LEU A 525 -3.15 15.35 3.69
CA LEU A 525 -1.70 15.50 3.65
C LEU A 525 -1.27 16.45 2.53
N ARG A 526 -1.89 16.37 1.35
CA ARG A 526 -1.61 17.29 0.23
C ARG A 526 -1.95 18.74 0.56
N PHE A 527 -3.14 19.01 1.11
CA PHE A 527 -3.53 20.36 1.53
C PHE A 527 -2.55 20.92 2.55
N PHE A 528 -2.26 20.15 3.60
CA PHE A 528 -1.38 20.58 4.67
C PHE A 528 0.00 20.98 4.15
N ASN A 529 0.61 20.19 3.27
CA ASN A 529 1.97 20.48 2.82
C ASN A 529 2.04 21.53 1.71
N ALA A 530 0.97 21.71 0.92
CA ALA A 530 0.87 22.87 0.04
C ALA A 530 0.92 24.16 0.87
N LEU A 531 0.13 24.21 1.96
CA LEU A 531 0.07 25.36 2.86
C LEU A 531 1.35 25.54 3.69
N ALA A 532 1.93 24.45 4.22
CA ALA A 532 3.21 24.52 4.92
C ALA A 532 4.36 24.98 4.00
N GLY A 533 4.28 24.66 2.71
CA GLY A 533 5.20 25.17 1.69
C GLY A 533 5.09 26.68 1.52
N ILE A 534 3.87 27.23 1.53
CA ILE A 534 3.64 28.69 1.50
C ILE A 534 4.23 29.34 2.76
N TYR A 535 3.96 28.76 3.93
CA TYR A 535 4.50 29.25 5.20
C TYR A 535 6.03 29.39 5.18
N ALA A 536 6.71 28.33 4.72
CA ALA A 536 8.16 28.29 4.63
C ALA A 536 8.73 29.34 3.66
N GLN A 537 7.97 29.73 2.63
CA GLN A 537 8.36 30.80 1.69
C GLN A 537 8.13 32.19 2.28
N THR A 538 7.05 32.39 3.05
CA THR A 538 6.68 33.70 3.61
C THR A 538 7.50 34.11 4.83
N GLU A 539 7.93 33.16 5.67
CA GLU A 539 8.66 33.49 6.90
C GLU A 539 10.15 33.80 6.69
N GLY A 540 10.71 33.45 5.53
CA GLY A 540 12.06 33.80 5.11
C GLY A 540 13.19 33.23 6.01
N PRO A 541 14.40 33.04 5.47
CA PRO A 541 15.57 32.63 6.28
C PRO A 541 16.11 33.75 7.20
N GLU A 542 15.59 34.98 7.12
CA GLU A 542 16.22 36.16 7.74
C GLU A 542 16.13 36.23 9.28
N LYS A 543 15.34 35.36 9.93
CA LYS A 543 15.23 35.34 11.40
C LYS A 543 16.07 34.27 12.10
N GLU A 544 16.75 33.37 11.37
CA GLU A 544 17.53 32.30 12.00
C GLU A 544 18.86 32.76 12.62
N GLU A 545 19.37 33.96 12.31
CA GLU A 545 20.69 34.40 12.81
C GLU A 545 20.68 35.13 14.17
N SER A 546 19.54 35.53 14.74
CA SER A 546 19.54 36.46 15.88
C SER A 546 19.06 35.92 17.24
N VAL A 547 18.51 34.71 17.34
CA VAL A 547 18.02 34.20 18.64
C VAL A 547 18.41 32.75 18.86
N MET A 548 19.64 32.54 19.32
CA MET A 548 20.02 31.35 20.09
C MET A 548 19.26 31.35 21.42
N SER A 549 17.97 31.03 21.39
CA SER A 549 17.22 30.65 22.59
C SER A 549 17.53 29.18 22.90
N GLU A 550 18.29 28.95 23.97
CA GLU A 550 18.62 27.63 24.53
C GLU A 550 17.42 26.92 25.19
N HIS A 551 16.23 27.00 24.59
CA HIS A 551 15.12 26.15 25.01
C HIS A 551 15.17 24.84 24.23
N PRO A 552 15.35 23.69 24.93
CA PRO A 552 15.38 22.39 24.27
C PRO A 552 14.02 22.16 23.61
N ARG A 553 14.03 22.16 22.26
CA ARG A 553 12.88 21.73 21.47
C ARG A 553 12.48 20.33 21.94
N ALA A 554 11.17 20.11 22.10
CA ALA A 554 10.67 18.79 22.48
C ALA A 554 11.18 17.74 21.46
N PRO A 555 11.67 16.56 21.90
CA PRO A 555 12.37 15.58 21.05
C PRO A 555 11.53 14.96 19.92
N GLU A 556 10.25 15.34 19.75
CA GLU A 556 9.33 14.79 18.76
C GLU A 556 9.08 15.71 17.53
N GLN A 557 9.62 16.94 17.48
CA GLN A 557 9.44 17.85 16.33
C GLN A 557 10.59 17.73 15.31
N THR A 558 10.52 16.71 14.45
CA THR A 558 11.42 16.56 13.28
C THR A 558 10.89 17.23 12.00
N GLU A 559 9.67 17.77 12.01
CA GLU A 559 9.02 18.23 10.78
C GLU A 559 9.15 19.76 10.60
N LYS A 560 9.93 20.19 9.60
CA LYS A 560 9.96 21.58 9.09
C LYS A 560 8.63 22.06 8.50
N ASN A 561 7.64 21.17 8.41
CA ASN A 561 6.36 21.43 7.77
C ASN A 561 5.30 21.72 8.84
N VAL A 562 5.13 23.00 9.16
CA VAL A 562 4.08 23.49 10.05
C VAL A 562 3.18 24.47 9.31
N ILE A 563 1.96 24.62 9.80
CA ILE A 563 1.04 25.70 9.39
C ILE A 563 0.71 26.54 10.60
N ASP A 564 0.43 27.82 10.36
CA ASP A 564 -0.07 28.75 11.36
C ASP A 564 -1.61 28.74 11.42
N GLN A 565 -2.17 29.65 12.20
CA GLN A 565 -3.61 29.76 12.36
C GLN A 565 -4.33 30.19 11.08
N HIS A 566 -3.73 31.07 10.26
CA HIS A 566 -4.32 31.55 9.03
C HIS A 566 -4.41 30.43 7.99
N LEU A 567 -3.29 29.74 7.77
CA LEU A 567 -3.18 28.61 6.86
C LEU A 567 -4.07 27.44 7.30
N PHE A 568 -4.28 27.25 8.61
CA PHE A 568 -5.26 26.27 9.10
C PHE A 568 -6.69 26.58 8.63
N VAL A 569 -7.11 27.84 8.65
CA VAL A 569 -8.44 28.26 8.16
C VAL A 569 -8.55 28.08 6.65
N GLU A 570 -7.48 28.38 5.91
CA GLU A 570 -7.40 28.12 4.48
C GLU A 570 -7.46 26.63 4.15
N ALA A 571 -6.89 25.77 5.01
CA ALA A 571 -7.05 24.32 4.89
C ALA A 571 -8.51 23.89 5.01
N LEU A 572 -9.30 24.52 5.89
CA LEU A 572 -10.75 24.28 5.97
C LEU A 572 -11.47 24.75 4.70
N ALA A 573 -11.06 25.86 4.09
CA ALA A 573 -11.60 26.32 2.81
C ALA A 573 -11.34 25.30 1.69
N LEU A 574 -10.12 24.76 1.60
CA LEU A 574 -9.77 23.69 0.64
C LEU A 574 -10.57 22.41 0.88
N ILE A 575 -10.77 22.02 2.15
CA ILE A 575 -11.63 20.88 2.50
C ILE A 575 -13.06 21.13 2.05
N ALA A 576 -13.61 22.33 2.30
CA ALA A 576 -14.97 22.69 1.88
C ALA A 576 -15.14 22.67 0.35
N ALA A 577 -14.11 23.11 -0.38
CA ALA A 577 -14.09 23.10 -1.84
C ALA A 577 -14.10 21.69 -2.42
N GLU A 578 -13.47 20.72 -1.75
CA GLU A 578 -13.35 19.33 -2.21
C GLU A 578 -14.62 18.48 -1.98
N ILE A 579 -15.57 18.95 -1.18
CA ILE A 579 -16.82 18.23 -0.92
C ILE A 579 -17.69 18.23 -2.18
N ASN A 580 -18.10 17.04 -2.61
CA ASN A 580 -19.03 16.87 -3.73
C ASN A 580 -20.47 17.10 -3.25
N TYR A 581 -21.06 18.23 -3.65
CA TYR A 581 -22.45 18.53 -3.34
C TYR A 581 -23.36 18.07 -4.49
N ILE A 582 -24.45 17.39 -4.15
CA ILE A 582 -25.49 17.05 -5.12
C ILE A 582 -26.22 18.34 -5.52
N ARG A 583 -26.39 18.55 -6.84
CA ARG A 583 -26.85 19.80 -7.46
C ARG A 583 -28.01 20.49 -6.73
N PRO A 584 -28.06 21.83 -6.69
CA PRO A 584 -27.14 22.77 -7.35
C PRO A 584 -25.77 22.88 -6.65
N THR A 585 -24.73 23.23 -7.42
CA THR A 585 -23.38 23.41 -6.88
C THR A 585 -23.35 24.66 -5.99
N PRO A 586 -23.11 24.55 -4.68
CA PRO A 586 -23.06 25.70 -3.78
C PRO A 586 -21.87 26.61 -4.09
N THR A 587 -22.05 27.92 -3.84
CA THR A 587 -20.96 28.91 -3.91
C THR A 587 -19.89 28.62 -2.84
N PRO A 588 -18.65 29.13 -2.98
CA PRO A 588 -17.59 28.91 -1.98
C PRO A 588 -18.03 29.25 -0.53
N VAL A 589 -18.75 30.36 -0.34
CA VAL A 589 -19.32 30.79 0.95
C VAL A 589 -20.30 29.75 1.51
N HIS A 590 -21.19 29.22 0.67
CA HIS A 590 -22.13 28.16 1.10
C HIS A 590 -21.37 26.89 1.51
N ARG A 591 -20.34 26.50 0.76
CA ARG A 591 -19.54 25.30 1.08
C ARG A 591 -18.85 25.42 2.43
N ILE A 592 -18.20 26.55 2.72
CA ILE A 592 -17.55 26.74 4.01
C ILE A 592 -18.58 26.77 5.14
N CYS A 593 -19.71 27.46 4.97
CA CYS A 593 -20.81 27.48 5.93
C CYS A 593 -21.34 26.06 6.25
N TYR A 594 -21.54 25.22 5.23
CA TYR A 594 -21.97 23.83 5.41
C TYR A 594 -20.92 22.96 6.09
N LEU A 595 -19.62 23.13 5.74
CA LEU A 595 -18.55 22.44 6.45
C LEU A 595 -18.55 22.83 7.92
N ILE A 596 -18.60 24.13 8.26
CA ILE A 596 -18.59 24.57 9.66
C ILE A 596 -19.82 24.08 10.43
N GLU A 597 -21.00 24.04 9.81
CA GLU A 597 -22.19 23.43 10.40
C GLU A 597 -21.94 21.96 10.77
N ARG A 598 -21.30 21.21 9.88
CA ARG A 598 -20.93 19.82 10.12
C ARG A 598 -19.92 19.68 11.26
N LEU A 599 -18.90 20.53 11.31
CA LEU A 599 -17.92 20.55 12.39
C LEU A 599 -18.57 20.83 13.76
N ASN A 600 -19.55 21.73 13.80
CA ASN A 600 -20.32 22.04 15.01
C ASN A 600 -21.15 20.83 15.52
N GLN A 601 -21.61 19.97 14.62
CA GLN A 601 -22.37 18.75 14.95
C GLN A 601 -21.49 17.56 15.34
N SER A 602 -20.17 17.65 15.12
CA SER A 602 -19.23 16.56 15.40
C SER A 602 -18.95 16.38 16.91
N THR A 603 -18.12 15.40 17.25
CA THR A 603 -17.60 15.20 18.62
C THR A 603 -16.51 16.20 19.01
N GLY A 604 -15.87 16.84 18.03
CA GLY A 604 -14.71 17.73 18.20
C GLY A 604 -14.94 18.84 19.22
N PRO A 605 -16.04 19.62 19.13
CA PRO A 605 -16.32 20.68 20.08
C PRO A 605 -16.38 20.19 21.53
N ARG A 606 -16.97 19.02 21.77
CA ARG A 606 -17.07 18.41 23.11
C ARG A 606 -15.71 17.95 23.63
N ILE A 607 -14.86 17.39 22.77
CA ILE A 607 -13.51 16.96 23.14
C ILE A 607 -12.71 18.15 23.66
N VAL A 608 -12.72 19.28 22.93
CA VAL A 608 -11.98 20.50 23.30
C VAL A 608 -12.55 21.17 24.56
N LEU A 609 -13.88 21.14 24.75
CA LEU A 609 -14.50 21.64 25.97
C LEU A 609 -14.14 20.79 27.20
N ASN A 610 -14.16 19.46 27.06
CA ASN A 610 -13.92 18.55 28.17
C ASN A 610 -12.45 18.56 28.65
N SER A 611 -11.49 18.85 27.76
CA SER A 611 -10.08 18.91 28.12
C SER A 611 -9.71 20.11 29.00
N LYS A 612 -10.55 21.14 29.09
CA LYS A 612 -10.29 22.36 29.88
C LYS A 612 -10.79 22.26 31.35
N SER A 613 -10.76 21.07 31.95
CA SER A 613 -11.41 20.78 33.23
C SER A 613 -10.81 21.50 34.46
N ASN A 614 -11.74 22.08 35.24
CA ASN A 614 -11.76 22.44 36.67
C ASN A 614 -11.42 23.86 37.15
N SER A 615 -10.80 24.75 36.36
CA SER A 615 -10.44 26.09 36.89
C SER A 615 -11.04 27.29 36.15
N GLN A 616 -11.78 27.08 35.06
CA GLN A 616 -12.50 28.18 34.40
C GLN A 616 -14.03 28.01 34.50
N PRO A 617 -14.76 29.08 34.85
CA PRO A 617 -16.21 29.05 34.97
C PRO A 617 -16.82 28.61 33.64
N ALA A 618 -17.86 27.77 33.75
CA ALA A 618 -18.56 27.09 32.66
C ALA A 618 -18.53 27.87 31.34
N VAL A 619 -17.62 27.49 30.45
CA VAL A 619 -17.66 27.92 29.05
C VAL A 619 -18.99 27.39 28.50
N GLN A 620 -19.97 28.30 28.40
CA GLN A 620 -21.25 28.09 27.75
C GLN A 620 -20.97 27.36 26.43
N ARG A 621 -21.75 26.32 26.10
CA ARG A 621 -21.62 25.59 24.82
C ARG A 621 -21.48 26.61 23.71
N VAL A 622 -20.27 26.78 23.19
CA VAL A 622 -20.00 27.75 22.14
C VAL A 622 -20.58 27.15 20.89
N ASP A 623 -21.78 27.62 20.52
CA ASP A 623 -22.37 27.29 19.23
C ASP A 623 -21.48 27.93 18.16
N ILE A 624 -20.61 27.11 17.57
CA ILE A 624 -19.56 27.58 16.64
C ILE A 624 -20.21 28.40 15.52
N ILE A 625 -21.41 28.03 15.10
CA ILE A 625 -22.06 28.58 13.91
C ILE A 625 -22.85 29.88 14.14
N THR A 626 -23.08 30.33 15.38
CA THR A 626 -23.91 31.53 15.64
C THR A 626 -23.45 32.75 14.82
N PRO A 627 -22.16 33.11 14.78
CA PRO A 627 -21.71 34.29 14.00
C PRO A 627 -21.96 34.15 12.49
N LEU A 628 -21.81 32.94 11.94
CA LEU A 628 -22.12 32.68 10.54
C LEU A 628 -23.63 32.74 10.26
N ARG A 629 -24.49 32.31 11.19
CA ARG A 629 -25.95 32.42 11.06
C ARG A 629 -26.43 33.86 11.08
N GLU A 630 -25.82 34.70 11.90
CA GLU A 630 -26.13 36.13 11.95
C GLU A 630 -25.72 36.83 10.67
N ARG A 631 -24.54 36.51 10.12
CA ARG A 631 -24.04 37.13 8.89
C ARG A 631 -24.72 36.61 7.62
N TYR A 632 -24.95 35.31 7.52
CA TYR A 632 -25.50 34.64 6.34
C TYR A 632 -26.82 33.91 6.64
N PRO A 633 -27.86 34.59 7.13
CA PRO A 633 -29.09 33.95 7.59
C PRO A 633 -29.81 33.19 6.47
N SER A 634 -29.69 33.64 5.21
CA SER A 634 -30.28 32.98 4.04
C SER A 634 -29.74 31.57 3.80
N ILE A 635 -28.46 31.31 4.11
CA ILE A 635 -27.82 29.99 3.94
C ILE A 635 -28.37 28.98 4.97
N PHE A 636 -28.64 29.46 6.18
CA PHE A 636 -29.11 28.63 7.30
C PHE A 636 -30.63 28.62 7.46
N ALA A 637 -31.34 29.52 6.77
CA ALA A 637 -32.78 29.58 6.83
C ALA A 637 -33.40 28.21 6.45
N PRO A 638 -34.50 27.80 7.09
CA PRO A 638 -35.21 26.56 6.74
C PRO A 638 -35.88 26.56 5.35
N GLN A 639 -35.55 27.47 4.44
CA GLN A 639 -36.33 27.68 3.22
C GLN A 639 -36.27 26.49 2.24
N VAL A 640 -37.45 25.92 1.99
CA VAL A 640 -38.06 25.36 0.76
C VAL A 640 -37.18 24.55 -0.22
N PHE A 641 -36.03 24.02 0.17
CA PHE A 641 -35.55 22.77 -0.45
C PHE A 641 -36.33 21.64 0.23
N VAL A 642 -37.38 21.15 -0.46
CA VAL A 642 -38.27 20.07 -0.01
C VAL A 642 -37.52 18.78 0.34
N ASP A 643 -36.27 18.68 -0.08
CA ASP A 643 -35.28 17.79 0.52
C ASP A 643 -34.05 18.64 0.87
N LYS A 644 -33.91 19.10 2.12
CA LYS A 644 -32.56 19.18 2.70
C LYS A 644 -32.17 17.71 2.93
N PRO A 645 -31.41 17.05 2.05
CA PRO A 645 -30.92 15.73 2.34
C PRO A 645 -30.25 15.82 3.72
N SER A 646 -30.75 15.04 4.69
CA SER A 646 -29.97 14.80 5.91
C SER A 646 -28.56 14.46 5.44
N PHE A 647 -27.50 14.93 6.08
CA PHE A 647 -26.14 14.76 5.58
C PHE A 647 -25.80 13.31 5.16
N ALA A 648 -26.44 12.31 5.79
CA ALA A 648 -26.42 10.89 5.39
C ALA A 648 -26.85 10.60 3.92
N LYS A 649 -27.75 11.41 3.34
CA LYS A 649 -28.25 11.36 1.96
C LYS A 649 -27.38 12.13 0.95
N LEU A 650 -26.50 13.04 1.39
CA LEU A 650 -25.57 13.75 0.49
C LEU A 650 -24.35 12.89 0.12
N MET A 651 -24.07 11.87 0.94
CA MET A 651 -22.90 11.00 0.82
C MET A 651 -23.25 9.59 0.28
N SER A 652 -24.54 9.28 0.13
CA SER A 652 -25.07 8.08 -0.54
C SER A 652 -25.42 8.39 -1.98
#